data_AF-A0A1V1P928-F1
#
_entry.id   AF-A0A1V1P928-F1
#
_cell.length_a   1.000
_cell.length_b   1.000
_cell.length_c   1.000
_cell.angle_alpha   90.00
_cell.angle_beta   90.00
_cell.angle_gamma   90.00
#
_symmetry.space_group_name_H-M   'P 1'
#
loop_
_entity.id
_entity.type
_entity.pdbx_description
1 polymer ?
#
loop_
_entity_poly.entity_id
_entity_poly.type
_entity_poly.pdbx_seq_one_letter_code
_entity_poly.pdbx_strand_id
1 'polypeptide(L)'
;MKMPQNELIIHLKSPEMLENKKATAIAEIKFISKDSDQKEIMTGSPFQFECPDPINQDDLNWYLNQYPLWPVGGFQEKATKFENQLFKWGKLLFDAINTDETRPIFKQWHSQTENGRLTLIVENNHASEAANQILNLPWKLLNNGETYFCLKEKQFCIRHEGGKTNDKVPQPVDSKIRVLIVSPRPSHKDDTNYRITALPMLRLGHVLNHYMQCEYVYPSTFSAFLSYLDNAAEKGQPFHVIHFDGYAVFQDQTDLPGLCFEKKSSDDIHSPQADIINANQLSEIIQKYSIPLMFLIAHQIDNSPMDPVTALADILLEKGLNSVVVMKHRMPEKRVRSFLYLFYRELIEGKSPGDAMFEGQKAIKPYESIHDWFLPVLMQKHDDYPLFKAKDVDMFDQEMEENDDLPIMPAYGFIGRSRELLFHERILENYPWTVIQGEAGEGKTSLALELGRWLTYTHRIILPIHIEIDHASDYQDVIETLWLQTMPNTPLPDSNGEAYSKVLDVLKEKKFMIIFDDIDAVFPYKDNLMIVDPQVSEDIFDICKELIQIPGTRLCFITRQPLPEPFNTPEQTAILKGMDHDDAIRLVYESMTYNKLDIKEAPGNRNPDLHRLVRSVKCHAKALQYLGPTVHRRGVNISSKRMQRHMNQLQKHFPDERKRALCVSLELCLQQIPEDLREKMDHMSLFTQGANSIVLSVINGEIFTVMRRLIDKTYDECGDIDETIKRVKSIEESAVMKEKALKEIYEVALSISNEYHDTMSSFGLVEYLGMGHISLHPELIEYVRHHQVKPELYSRNLERWEMGMRTVIDMIYSKMDEHADLVDQFALLELPNLIGFLDFLRKQGPSQLFFDVCDAVEDIADHLERYQIGDYVDEVRTKMKTEYPSETNHLDNQGEN
;
A
#
# COMPACT_ATOMS: atom_id res chain seq x y z
N MET A 1 34.07 29.65 3.05
CA MET A 1 34.01 28.21 3.38
C MET A 1 35.16 27.88 4.31
N LYS A 2 34.89 27.70 5.62
CA LYS A 2 35.90 27.13 6.50
C LYS A 2 36.01 25.66 6.14
N MET A 3 37.15 25.22 5.61
CA MET A 3 37.56 23.82 5.74
C MET A 3 38.39 23.69 7.03
N PRO A 4 37.84 23.16 8.13
CA PRO A 4 38.70 22.60 9.15
C PRO A 4 38.06 21.34 9.72
N GLN A 5 38.54 20.18 9.31
CA GLN A 5 38.28 18.97 10.09
C GLN A 5 39.61 18.41 10.50
N ASN A 6 39.79 18.30 11.80
CA ASN A 6 40.85 17.49 12.37
C ASN A 6 40.55 16.04 11.95
N GLU A 7 41.46 15.48 11.16
CA GLU A 7 41.25 14.23 10.42
C GLU A 7 42.15 13.13 10.99
N LEU A 8 41.54 12.03 11.38
CA LEU A 8 42.22 10.80 11.75
C LEU A 8 42.20 9.85 10.55
N ILE A 9 43.38 9.51 10.04
CA ILE A 9 43.56 8.61 8.91
C ILE A 9 44.09 7.28 9.42
N ILE A 10 43.37 6.20 9.09
CA ILE A 10 43.83 4.82 9.26
C ILE A 10 44.25 4.34 7.87
N HIS A 11 45.54 4.13 7.66
CA HIS A 11 46.08 3.65 6.39
C HIS A 11 46.52 2.20 6.53
N LEU A 12 45.85 1.27 5.84
CA LEU A 12 46.11 -0.17 5.84
C LEU A 12 46.80 -0.56 4.55
N LYS A 13 48.06 -0.98 4.66
CA LYS A 13 48.96 -1.27 3.54
C LYS A 13 49.21 -2.75 3.36
N SER A 14 49.49 -3.16 2.12
CA SER A 14 49.79 -4.55 1.77
C SER A 14 48.81 -5.57 2.39
N PRO A 15 47.50 -5.50 2.09
CA PRO A 15 46.55 -6.44 2.67
C PRO A 15 46.77 -7.86 2.15
N GLU A 16 46.81 -8.83 3.05
CA GLU A 16 47.10 -10.24 2.79
C GLU A 16 46.11 -11.16 3.53
N MET A 17 45.82 -12.33 2.95
CA MET A 17 45.01 -13.36 3.60
C MET A 17 45.91 -14.30 4.42
N LEU A 18 45.60 -14.46 5.70
CA LEU A 18 46.22 -15.45 6.58
C LEU A 18 45.64 -16.86 6.32
N GLU A 19 46.35 -17.90 6.78
CA GLU A 19 45.92 -19.31 6.63
C GLU A 19 44.54 -19.60 7.25
N ASN A 20 44.17 -18.85 8.29
CA ASN A 20 42.86 -18.94 8.96
C ASN A 20 41.74 -18.15 8.23
N LYS A 21 42.00 -17.67 7.01
CA LYS A 21 41.10 -16.84 6.19
C LYS A 21 40.75 -15.47 6.78
N LYS A 22 41.60 -14.94 7.67
CA LYS A 22 41.52 -13.55 8.13
C LYS A 22 42.45 -12.67 7.32
N ALA A 23 41.98 -11.50 6.93
CA ALA A 23 42.79 -10.48 6.31
C ALA A 23 43.64 -9.78 7.37
N THR A 24 44.87 -9.46 6.98
CA THR A 24 45.82 -8.68 7.76
C THR A 24 46.41 -7.60 6.88
N ALA A 25 46.90 -6.52 7.48
CA ALA A 25 47.55 -5.42 6.78
C ALA A 25 48.55 -4.72 7.70
N ILE A 26 49.48 -3.96 7.12
CA ILE A 26 50.35 -3.06 7.87
C ILE A 26 49.60 -1.75 8.08
N ALA A 27 49.23 -1.44 9.33
CA ALA A 27 48.50 -0.24 9.69
C ALA A 27 49.43 0.92 10.06
N GLU A 28 49.12 2.11 9.55
CA GLU A 28 49.77 3.38 9.89
C GLU A 28 48.68 4.41 10.23
N ILE A 29 48.69 4.95 11.45
CA ILE A 29 47.67 5.92 11.90
C ILE A 29 48.24 7.32 11.90
N LYS A 30 47.51 8.26 11.29
CA LYS A 30 47.90 9.68 11.21
C LYS A 30 46.78 10.55 11.74
N PHE A 31 47.14 11.56 12.51
CA PHE A 31 46.23 12.62 12.90
C PHE A 31 46.72 13.95 12.31
N ILE A 32 45.85 14.61 11.56
CA ILE A 32 46.10 15.91 10.94
C ILE A 32 45.21 16.93 11.64
N SER A 33 45.82 17.82 12.42
CA SER A 33 45.14 18.99 12.98
C SER A 33 45.29 20.19 12.02
N LYS A 34 44.19 20.88 11.74
CA LYS A 34 44.16 22.07 10.86
C LYS A 34 43.80 23.35 11.62
N ASP A 35 43.97 23.37 12.94
CA ASP A 35 43.58 24.48 13.83
C ASP A 35 44.51 25.73 13.80
N SER A 36 45.61 25.71 13.03
CA SER A 36 46.46 26.89 12.85
C SER A 36 47.08 26.96 11.45
N ASP A 37 47.68 28.09 11.07
CA ASP A 37 48.40 28.29 9.79
C ASP A 37 49.53 27.26 9.52
N GLN A 38 49.81 26.36 10.49
CA GLN A 38 50.66 25.19 10.34
C GLN A 38 49.87 23.89 10.56
N LYS A 39 49.97 22.95 9.61
CA LYS A 39 49.43 21.58 9.74
C LYS A 39 50.27 20.81 10.76
N GLU A 40 49.71 20.51 11.93
CA GLU A 40 50.31 19.55 12.85
C GLU A 40 49.93 18.13 12.42
N ILE A 41 50.95 17.31 12.13
CA ILE A 41 50.76 15.91 11.72
C ILE A 41 51.42 15.02 12.76
N MET A 42 50.60 14.23 13.46
CA MET A 42 51.10 13.12 14.27
C MET A 42 51.01 11.84 13.46
N THR A 43 52.08 11.07 13.42
CA THR A 43 52.12 9.77 12.74
C THR A 43 52.59 8.72 13.73
N GLY A 44 51.81 7.65 13.86
CA GLY A 44 52.18 6.48 14.66
C GLY A 44 53.14 5.58 13.89
N SER A 45 53.94 4.80 14.62
CA SER A 45 54.75 3.74 14.01
C SER A 45 53.86 2.69 13.34
N PRO A 46 54.24 2.14 12.17
CA PRO A 46 53.50 1.06 11.55
C PRO A 46 53.42 -0.18 12.44
N PHE A 47 52.28 -0.88 12.41
CA PHE A 47 52.04 -2.11 13.18
C PHE A 47 51.19 -3.11 12.39
N GLN A 48 51.21 -4.38 12.78
CA GLN A 48 50.37 -5.40 12.14
C GLN A 48 48.92 -5.27 12.62
N PHE A 49 48.01 -5.05 11.69
CA PHE A 49 46.57 -5.10 11.91
C PHE A 49 46.03 -6.46 11.47
N GLU A 50 45.26 -7.12 12.33
CA GLU A 50 44.52 -8.34 12.00
C GLU A 50 43.02 -8.06 12.11
N CYS A 51 42.26 -8.48 11.11
CA CYS A 51 40.82 -8.31 11.14
C CYS A 51 40.19 -9.11 12.30
N PRO A 52 39.26 -8.50 13.07
CA PRO A 52 38.39 -9.26 13.96
C PRO A 52 37.57 -10.30 13.19
N ASP A 53 37.06 -11.32 13.88
CA ASP A 53 36.13 -12.27 13.27
C ASP A 53 34.91 -11.54 12.69
N PRO A 54 34.38 -11.95 11.53
CA PRO A 54 33.23 -11.27 10.92
C PRO A 54 31.99 -11.35 11.81
N ILE A 55 31.11 -10.34 11.70
CA ILE A 55 29.80 -10.38 12.33
C ILE A 55 29.00 -11.56 11.76
N ASN A 56 28.29 -12.28 12.62
CA ASN A 56 27.41 -13.36 12.21
C ASN A 56 26.32 -12.81 11.25
N GLN A 57 26.36 -13.27 10.00
CA GLN A 57 25.46 -12.78 8.94
C GLN A 57 24.01 -13.21 9.15
N ASP A 58 23.73 -14.37 9.76
CA ASP A 58 22.37 -14.82 10.05
C ASP A 58 21.72 -13.95 11.13
N ASP A 59 22.47 -13.62 12.18
CA ASP A 59 22.00 -12.72 13.23
C ASP A 59 21.81 -11.30 12.72
N LEU A 60 22.72 -10.80 11.86
CA LEU A 60 22.57 -9.50 11.21
C LEU A 60 21.35 -9.47 10.28
N ASN A 61 21.17 -10.50 9.44
CA ASN A 61 20.03 -10.61 8.53
C ASN A 61 18.71 -10.70 9.30
N TRP A 62 18.65 -11.47 10.39
CA TRP A 62 17.49 -11.49 11.27
C TRP A 62 17.23 -10.12 11.89
N TYR A 63 18.27 -9.46 12.40
CA TYR A 63 18.16 -8.16 13.05
C TYR A 63 17.69 -7.06 12.09
N LEU A 64 18.15 -7.06 10.84
CA LEU A 64 17.78 -6.04 9.85
C LEU A 64 16.43 -6.31 9.18
N ASN A 65 16.03 -7.57 8.99
CA ASN A 65 14.84 -7.90 8.20
C ASN A 65 13.66 -8.40 9.04
N GLN A 66 13.91 -9.12 10.13
CA GLN A 66 12.85 -9.79 10.92
C GLN A 66 12.48 -9.00 12.19
N TYR A 67 13.46 -8.41 12.86
CA TYR A 67 13.19 -7.60 14.07
C TYR A 67 12.28 -6.39 13.79
N PRO A 68 12.42 -5.62 12.69
CA PRO A 68 11.54 -4.49 12.40
C PRO A 68 10.07 -4.87 12.20
N LEU A 69 9.76 -6.13 11.88
CA LEU A 69 8.39 -6.60 11.69
C LEU A 69 7.61 -6.68 13.01
N TRP A 70 8.30 -6.91 14.13
CA TRP A 70 7.68 -7.02 15.46
C TRP A 70 8.65 -6.61 16.59
N PRO A 71 8.90 -5.31 16.77
CA PRO A 71 10.03 -4.80 17.56
C PRO A 71 9.82 -4.85 19.10
N VAL A 72 9.16 -5.88 19.64
CA VAL A 72 8.84 -6.01 21.07
C VAL A 72 9.06 -7.41 21.64
N GLY A 73 9.03 -7.53 22.97
CA GLY A 73 9.04 -8.81 23.68
C GLY A 73 10.32 -9.61 23.42
N GLY A 74 10.21 -10.89 23.07
CA GLY A 74 11.39 -11.75 22.89
C GLY A 74 12.28 -11.32 21.72
N PHE A 75 11.69 -10.65 20.71
CA PHE A 75 12.44 -10.10 19.59
C PHE A 75 13.27 -8.91 20.05
N GLN A 76 12.72 -8.02 20.89
CA GLN A 76 13.48 -6.95 21.53
C GLN A 76 14.60 -7.50 22.43
N GLU A 77 14.34 -8.54 23.22
CA GLU A 77 15.38 -9.19 24.04
C GLU A 77 16.54 -9.74 23.18
N LYS A 78 16.23 -10.36 22.03
CA LYS A 78 17.24 -10.86 21.07
C LYS A 78 17.98 -9.70 20.40
N ALA A 79 17.27 -8.66 19.97
CA ALA A 79 17.82 -7.45 19.39
C ALA A 79 18.80 -6.75 20.34
N THR A 80 18.43 -6.51 21.60
CA THR A 80 19.31 -5.89 22.60
C THR A 80 20.56 -6.73 22.86
N LYS A 81 20.46 -8.08 22.85
CA LYS A 81 21.65 -8.94 22.96
C LYS A 81 22.57 -8.78 21.75
N PHE A 82 22.01 -8.73 20.54
CA PHE A 82 22.77 -8.52 19.31
C PHE A 82 23.40 -7.12 19.26
N GLU A 83 22.69 -6.07 19.66
CA GLU A 83 23.22 -4.71 19.76
C GLU A 83 24.42 -4.61 20.72
N ASN A 84 24.36 -5.33 21.85
CA ASN A 84 25.49 -5.45 22.76
C ASN A 84 26.67 -6.22 22.14
N GLN A 85 26.40 -7.20 21.27
CA GLN A 85 27.45 -7.88 20.49
C GLN A 85 28.05 -6.92 19.46
N LEU A 86 27.25 -6.13 18.74
CA LEU A 86 27.73 -5.09 17.82
C LEU A 86 28.64 -4.08 18.54
N PHE A 87 28.25 -3.64 19.74
CA PHE A 87 29.06 -2.74 20.55
C PHE A 87 30.41 -3.38 20.96
N LYS A 88 30.39 -4.62 21.44
CA LYS A 88 31.63 -5.36 21.77
C LYS A 88 32.50 -5.58 20.54
N TRP A 89 31.90 -5.88 19.40
CA TRP A 89 32.60 -6.08 18.14
C TRP A 89 33.31 -4.80 17.69
N GLY A 90 32.61 -3.66 17.74
CA GLY A 90 33.21 -2.37 17.44
C GLY A 90 34.36 -1.97 18.38
N LYS A 91 34.34 -2.48 19.63
CA LYS A 91 35.45 -2.34 20.57
C LYS A 91 36.63 -3.23 20.17
N LEU A 92 36.39 -4.48 19.77
CA LEU A 92 37.44 -5.37 19.25
C LEU A 92 38.14 -4.75 18.03
N LEU A 93 37.37 -4.14 17.12
CA LEU A 93 37.92 -3.41 15.98
C LEU A 93 38.78 -2.21 16.42
N PHE A 94 38.35 -1.48 17.45
CA PHE A 94 39.13 -0.37 17.99
C PHE A 94 40.41 -0.84 18.70
N ASP A 95 40.32 -1.88 19.51
CA ASP A 95 41.48 -2.45 20.21
C ASP A 95 42.52 -3.00 19.21
N ALA A 96 42.09 -3.49 18.04
CA ALA A 96 42.97 -3.93 16.95
C ALA A 96 43.80 -2.79 16.31
N ILE A 97 43.38 -1.53 16.46
CA ILE A 97 44.09 -0.36 15.91
C ILE A 97 44.67 0.58 16.99
N ASN A 98 44.27 0.41 18.25
CA ASN A 98 44.65 1.25 19.40
C ASN A 98 45.78 0.60 20.22
N THR A 99 46.96 0.48 19.62
CA THR A 99 48.18 -0.02 20.26
C THR A 99 48.77 0.99 21.26
N ASP A 100 49.82 0.59 21.99
CA ASP A 100 50.51 1.50 22.92
C ASP A 100 51.08 2.74 22.19
N GLU A 101 51.51 2.57 20.94
CA GLU A 101 52.08 3.62 20.08
C GLU A 101 51.01 4.56 19.50
N THR A 102 49.81 4.07 19.19
CA THR A 102 48.74 4.87 18.57
C THR A 102 47.79 5.50 19.59
N ARG A 103 47.76 5.00 20.83
CA ARG A 103 46.92 5.53 21.92
C ARG A 103 47.07 7.03 22.18
N PRO A 104 48.27 7.64 22.12
CA PRO A 104 48.40 9.10 22.25
C PRO A 104 47.70 9.86 21.12
N ILE A 105 47.74 9.33 19.88
CA ILE A 105 47.11 9.93 18.70
C ILE A 105 45.59 9.93 18.84
N PHE A 106 45.02 8.79 19.24
CA PHE A 106 43.57 8.70 19.51
C PHE A 106 43.12 9.63 20.63
N LYS A 107 43.88 9.72 21.72
CA LYS A 107 43.58 10.64 22.83
C LYS A 107 43.55 12.09 22.34
N GLN A 108 44.56 12.49 21.55
CA GLN A 108 44.64 13.85 21.03
C GLN A 108 43.49 14.16 20.06
N TRP A 109 43.21 13.27 19.10
CA TRP A 109 42.06 13.42 18.20
C TRP A 109 40.73 13.47 18.94
N HIS A 110 40.59 12.69 20.02
CA HIS A 110 39.37 12.71 20.84
C HIS A 110 39.22 14.01 21.63
N SER A 111 40.30 14.57 22.19
CA SER A 111 40.24 15.80 22.98
C SER A 111 40.11 17.08 22.16
N GLN A 112 40.62 17.09 20.92
CA GLN A 112 40.71 18.30 20.09
C GLN A 112 39.58 18.42 19.06
N THR A 113 38.60 17.50 19.05
CA THR A 113 37.63 17.47 17.95
C THR A 113 36.21 17.17 18.39
N GLU A 114 35.39 18.22 18.44
CA GLU A 114 33.93 18.11 18.48
C GLU A 114 33.39 17.69 17.10
N ASN A 115 33.92 18.23 15.99
CA ASN A 115 33.53 17.91 14.60
C ASN A 115 34.72 17.36 13.78
N GLY A 116 34.98 16.06 13.89
CA GLY A 116 36.17 15.41 13.31
C GLY A 116 35.85 14.40 12.21
N ARG A 117 36.86 14.06 11.41
CA ARG A 117 36.72 13.02 10.37
C ARG A 117 37.58 11.82 10.67
N LEU A 118 37.01 10.63 10.47
CA LEU A 118 37.72 9.36 10.41
C LEU A 118 37.77 8.88 8.96
N THR A 119 38.97 8.75 8.42
CA THR A 119 39.22 8.34 7.04
C THR A 119 39.95 7.01 7.04
N LEU A 120 39.37 6.01 6.39
CA LEU A 120 40.04 4.73 6.11
C LEU A 120 40.64 4.76 4.71
N ILE A 121 41.91 4.37 4.58
CA ILE A 121 42.58 4.11 3.30
C ILE A 121 43.06 2.67 3.33
N VAL A 122 42.70 1.87 2.33
CA VAL A 122 43.16 0.49 2.17
C VAL A 122 43.88 0.40 0.83
N GLU A 123 45.12 -0.08 0.83
CA GLU A 123 45.86 -0.31 -0.40
C GLU A 123 45.27 -1.52 -1.14
N ASN A 124 44.61 -1.31 -2.27
CA ASN A 124 43.96 -2.39 -3.01
C ASN A 124 44.62 -2.66 -4.36
N ASN A 125 45.88 -3.09 -4.32
CA ASN A 125 46.60 -3.50 -5.52
C ASN A 125 46.00 -4.82 -6.05
N HIS A 126 45.33 -4.74 -7.21
CA HIS A 126 44.74 -5.88 -7.94
C HIS A 126 43.45 -6.50 -7.37
N ALA A 127 42.61 -5.72 -6.68
CA ALA A 127 41.31 -6.20 -6.17
C ALA A 127 41.43 -7.48 -5.32
N SER A 128 42.31 -7.46 -4.32
CA SER A 128 42.59 -8.66 -3.51
C SER A 128 41.44 -9.00 -2.56
N GLU A 129 41.24 -10.28 -2.30
CA GLU A 129 40.24 -10.78 -1.33
C GLU A 129 40.46 -10.17 0.07
N ALA A 130 41.72 -9.98 0.47
CA ALA A 130 42.07 -9.37 1.75
C ALA A 130 41.63 -7.91 1.85
N ALA A 131 41.87 -7.11 0.81
CA ALA A 131 41.44 -5.72 0.77
C ALA A 131 39.91 -5.62 0.80
N ASN A 132 39.23 -6.47 0.03
CA ASN A 132 37.76 -6.54 0.02
C ASN A 132 37.21 -6.87 1.42
N GLN A 133 37.78 -7.87 2.11
CA GLN A 133 37.38 -8.24 3.47
C GLN A 133 37.55 -7.07 4.46
N ILE A 134 38.68 -6.34 4.39
CA ILE A 134 38.96 -5.17 5.24
C ILE A 134 37.98 -4.03 4.96
N LEU A 135 37.70 -3.72 3.69
CA LEU A 135 36.78 -2.67 3.28
C LEU A 135 35.33 -2.96 3.70
N ASN A 136 34.97 -4.23 3.82
CA ASN A 136 33.63 -4.68 4.24
C ASN A 136 33.40 -4.67 5.76
N LEU A 137 34.44 -4.44 6.56
CA LEU A 137 34.25 -4.30 8.00
C LEU A 137 33.37 -3.08 8.31
N PRO A 138 32.44 -3.15 9.28
CA PRO A 138 31.61 -2.03 9.67
C PRO A 138 32.40 -1.04 10.54
N TRP A 139 33.40 -0.39 9.93
CA TRP A 139 34.29 0.60 10.57
C TRP A 139 33.55 1.73 11.29
N LYS A 140 32.30 2.02 10.89
CA LYS A 140 31.44 2.97 11.58
C LYS A 140 31.08 2.56 13.01
N LEU A 141 31.12 1.26 13.35
CA LEU A 141 30.90 0.73 14.71
C LEU A 141 32.08 0.92 15.66
N LEU A 142 33.19 1.50 15.20
CA LEU A 142 34.37 1.77 16.04
C LEU A 142 33.98 2.53 17.32
N ASN A 143 34.33 1.97 18.47
CA ASN A 143 34.03 2.57 19.78
C ASN A 143 35.14 2.31 20.80
N ASN A 144 35.23 3.20 21.79
CA ASN A 144 36.23 3.10 22.86
C ASN A 144 35.78 2.25 24.05
N GLY A 145 34.64 1.56 23.96
CA GLY A 145 33.99 0.86 25.08
C GLY A 145 33.01 1.71 25.90
N GLU A 146 32.90 3.02 25.61
CA GLU A 146 31.88 3.90 26.21
C GLU A 146 30.87 4.36 25.16
N THR A 147 31.34 4.75 23.97
CA THR A 147 30.50 5.34 22.92
C THR A 147 31.10 5.16 21.54
N TYR A 148 30.24 5.11 20.52
CA TYR A 148 30.63 5.07 19.11
C TYR A 148 31.22 6.41 18.67
N PHE A 149 32.37 6.39 17.98
CA PHE A 149 32.99 7.62 17.50
C PHE A 149 32.08 8.39 16.53
N CYS A 150 31.41 7.68 15.61
CA CYS A 150 30.52 8.27 14.60
C CYS A 150 29.22 8.88 15.20
N LEU A 151 28.84 8.51 16.43
CA LEU A 151 27.67 9.10 17.10
C LEU A 151 28.01 10.46 17.75
N LYS A 152 29.26 10.67 18.18
CA LYS A 152 29.81 11.95 18.72
C LYS A 152 30.24 12.92 17.63
N GLU A 153 29.37 13.11 16.66
CA GLU A 153 29.52 14.08 15.59
C GLU A 153 30.77 13.94 14.70
N LYS A 154 31.29 12.72 14.56
CA LYS A 154 32.43 12.44 13.68
C LYS A 154 31.98 11.86 12.35
N GLN A 155 32.44 12.44 11.26
CA GLN A 155 32.24 11.93 9.91
C GLN A 155 33.09 10.69 9.67
N PHE A 156 32.59 9.79 8.83
CA PHE A 156 33.33 8.61 8.40
C PHE A 156 33.26 8.45 6.88
N CYS A 157 34.41 8.22 6.26
CA CYS A 157 34.50 7.83 4.86
C CYS A 157 35.62 6.80 4.63
N ILE A 158 35.52 6.09 3.52
CA ILE A 158 36.63 5.35 2.94
C ILE A 158 37.19 6.18 1.79
N ARG A 159 38.51 6.35 1.72
CA ARG A 159 39.19 7.05 0.63
C ARG A 159 40.04 6.07 -0.18
N HIS A 160 39.82 6.02 -1.49
CA HIS A 160 40.57 5.18 -2.43
C HIS A 160 42.05 5.58 -2.50
N GLU A 161 42.95 4.60 -2.56
CA GLU A 161 44.38 4.84 -2.67
C GLU A 161 44.75 5.32 -4.10
N GLY A 162 45.43 6.46 -4.24
CA GLY A 162 45.84 6.98 -5.55
C GLY A 162 45.13 8.26 -6.03
N GLY A 163 44.17 8.78 -5.26
CA GLY A 163 43.65 10.13 -5.43
C GLY A 163 44.75 11.17 -5.11
N LYS A 164 45.57 11.54 -6.10
CA LYS A 164 46.56 12.61 -5.93
C LYS A 164 45.82 13.95 -5.74
N THR A 165 46.31 14.77 -4.81
CA THR A 165 45.85 16.16 -4.57
C THR A 165 46.11 17.13 -5.74
N ASN A 166 46.69 16.65 -6.84
CA ASN A 166 46.99 17.43 -8.05
C ASN A 166 45.93 17.29 -9.15
N ASP A 167 44.88 16.49 -8.95
CA ASP A 167 43.72 16.50 -9.84
C ASP A 167 42.90 17.78 -9.60
N LYS A 168 42.31 18.36 -10.66
CA LYS A 168 41.55 19.61 -10.56
C LYS A 168 40.41 19.42 -9.54
N VAL A 169 40.42 20.24 -8.49
CA VAL A 169 39.34 20.30 -7.50
C VAL A 169 37.99 20.49 -8.24
N PRO A 170 37.00 19.61 -8.00
CA PRO A 170 35.67 19.76 -8.59
C PRO A 170 35.11 21.15 -8.30
N GLN A 171 34.62 21.84 -9.33
CA GLN A 171 33.95 23.13 -9.15
C GLN A 171 32.46 22.88 -8.91
N PRO A 172 31.85 23.47 -7.86
CA PRO A 172 30.44 23.30 -7.59
C PRO A 172 29.57 23.83 -8.73
N VAL A 173 28.60 23.03 -9.17
CA VAL A 173 27.70 23.37 -10.27
C VAL A 173 26.52 24.19 -9.75
N ASP A 174 26.12 25.19 -10.54
CA ASP A 174 24.98 26.06 -10.26
C ASP A 174 23.76 25.63 -11.09
N SER A 175 23.16 24.49 -10.73
CA SER A 175 22.06 23.89 -11.49
C SER A 175 21.12 23.10 -10.57
N LYS A 176 20.01 22.58 -11.11
CA LYS A 176 19.19 21.59 -10.39
C LYS A 176 19.98 20.28 -10.23
N ILE A 177 19.84 19.62 -9.09
CA ILE A 177 20.39 18.27 -8.92
C ILE A 177 19.60 17.33 -9.83
N ARG A 178 20.26 16.65 -10.76
CA ARG A 178 19.59 15.75 -11.71
C ARG A 178 19.99 14.33 -11.36
N VAL A 179 19.00 13.53 -11.00
CA VAL A 179 19.18 12.16 -10.50
C VAL A 179 18.56 11.18 -11.50
N LEU A 180 19.37 10.25 -11.99
CA LEU A 180 18.90 9.13 -12.81
C LEU A 180 18.76 7.89 -11.93
N ILE A 181 17.54 7.36 -11.83
CA ILE A 181 17.20 6.21 -10.98
C ILE A 181 17.06 4.97 -11.87
N VAL A 182 17.73 3.88 -11.49
CA VAL A 182 17.70 2.60 -12.19
C VAL A 182 17.45 1.51 -11.15
N SER A 183 16.31 0.83 -11.24
CA SER A 183 15.94 -0.25 -10.32
C SER A 183 15.62 -1.56 -11.05
N PRO A 184 16.61 -2.23 -11.66
CA PRO A 184 16.36 -3.46 -12.42
C PRO A 184 15.97 -4.63 -11.51
N ARG A 185 15.05 -5.48 -11.96
CA ARG A 185 14.63 -6.71 -11.26
C ARG A 185 14.65 -7.91 -12.21
N PRO A 186 15.82 -8.31 -12.72
CA PRO A 186 15.93 -9.58 -13.43
C PRO A 186 15.50 -10.74 -12.52
N SER A 187 14.99 -11.81 -13.12
CA SER A 187 14.44 -12.97 -12.43
C SER A 187 15.45 -13.54 -11.44
N HIS A 188 15.11 -13.44 -10.17
CA HIS A 188 15.89 -13.97 -9.05
C HIS A 188 14.95 -14.38 -7.92
N LYS A 189 15.36 -15.36 -7.10
CA LYS A 189 14.51 -15.91 -6.02
C LYS A 189 14.18 -14.88 -4.94
N ASP A 190 15.13 -13.99 -4.66
CA ASP A 190 14.99 -12.90 -3.69
C ASP A 190 14.55 -11.62 -4.37
N ASP A 191 13.32 -11.60 -4.88
CA ASP A 191 12.73 -10.40 -5.46
C ASP A 191 12.37 -9.40 -4.35
N THR A 192 13.05 -8.25 -4.37
CA THR A 192 12.96 -7.19 -3.37
C THR A 192 12.12 -6.04 -3.92
N ASN A 193 11.43 -5.29 -3.07
CA ASN A 193 10.65 -4.14 -3.52
C ASN A 193 11.56 -3.09 -4.19
N TYR A 194 11.47 -2.99 -5.51
CA TYR A 194 12.24 -2.09 -6.39
C TYR A 194 11.94 -0.61 -6.22
N ARG A 195 10.91 -0.30 -5.44
CA ARG A 195 10.49 1.06 -5.14
C ARG A 195 11.05 1.58 -3.82
N ILE A 196 11.73 0.76 -3.00
CA ILE A 196 12.22 1.15 -1.66
C ILE A 196 13.01 2.45 -1.68
N THR A 197 13.86 2.65 -2.71
CA THR A 197 14.68 3.85 -2.85
C THR A 197 14.12 4.80 -3.91
N ALA A 198 13.56 4.24 -4.99
CA ALA A 198 13.04 5.01 -6.12
C ALA A 198 11.81 5.85 -5.73
N LEU A 199 10.86 5.30 -4.97
CA LEU A 199 9.64 6.02 -4.59
C LEU A 199 9.93 7.22 -3.68
N PRO A 200 10.73 7.12 -2.60
CA PRO A 200 11.15 8.30 -1.86
C PRO A 200 11.85 9.34 -2.73
N MET A 201 12.74 8.93 -3.64
CA MET A 201 13.44 9.85 -4.53
C MET A 201 12.52 10.57 -5.51
N LEU A 202 11.57 9.87 -6.12
CA LEU A 202 10.61 10.48 -7.04
C LEU A 202 9.67 11.45 -6.31
N ARG A 203 9.24 11.11 -5.09
CA ARG A 203 8.47 12.04 -4.24
C ARG A 203 9.27 13.28 -3.89
N LEU A 204 10.54 13.13 -3.50
CA LEU A 204 11.44 14.26 -3.28
C LEU A 204 11.58 15.10 -4.57
N GLY A 205 11.75 14.47 -5.73
CA GLY A 205 11.83 15.15 -7.01
C GLY A 205 10.56 15.92 -7.39
N HIS A 206 9.39 15.39 -7.03
CA HIS A 206 8.10 16.03 -7.26
C HIS A 206 7.93 17.27 -6.38
N VAL A 207 8.14 17.09 -5.07
CA VAL A 207 8.01 18.16 -4.06
C VAL A 207 9.05 19.26 -4.29
N LEU A 208 10.28 18.89 -4.64
CA LEU A 208 11.44 19.80 -4.71
C LEU A 208 11.83 20.12 -6.15
N ASN A 209 10.86 20.17 -7.06
CA ASN A 209 11.09 20.24 -8.50
C ASN A 209 11.93 21.47 -8.91
N HIS A 210 11.97 22.54 -8.09
CA HIS A 210 12.77 23.74 -8.31
C HIS A 210 14.26 23.51 -8.04
N TYR A 211 14.59 22.55 -7.17
CA TYR A 211 15.95 22.27 -6.71
C TYR A 211 16.53 21.00 -7.32
N MET A 212 15.71 20.00 -7.58
CA MET A 212 16.10 18.71 -8.10
C MET A 212 15.12 18.19 -9.16
N GLN A 213 15.60 17.29 -10.00
CA GLN A 213 14.83 16.58 -11.02
C GLN A 213 15.23 15.11 -10.98
N CYS A 214 14.26 14.22 -10.81
CA CYS A 214 14.46 12.78 -10.81
C CYS A 214 13.85 12.17 -12.07
N GLU A 215 14.60 11.30 -12.74
CA GLU A 215 14.11 10.51 -13.87
C GLU A 215 14.32 9.03 -13.58
N TYR A 216 13.28 8.22 -13.82
CA TYR A 216 13.31 6.78 -13.63
C TYR A 216 13.53 6.08 -14.97
N VAL A 217 14.54 5.22 -15.07
CA VAL A 217 14.82 4.45 -16.29
C VAL A 217 13.82 3.32 -16.41
N TYR A 218 13.04 3.34 -17.48
CA TYR A 218 12.13 2.26 -17.81
C TYR A 218 12.05 2.02 -19.33
N PRO A 219 12.04 0.76 -19.80
CA PRO A 219 12.34 -0.48 -19.06
C PRO A 219 13.75 -0.47 -18.46
N SER A 220 13.98 -1.18 -17.36
CA SER A 220 15.26 -1.19 -16.60
C SER A 220 16.40 -1.98 -17.31
N THR A 221 16.52 -1.81 -18.62
CA THR A 221 17.58 -2.40 -19.45
C THR A 221 18.78 -1.48 -19.54
N PHE A 222 19.97 -2.05 -19.79
CA PHE A 222 21.17 -1.26 -20.00
C PHE A 222 21.07 -0.32 -21.22
N SER A 223 20.38 -0.75 -22.28
CA SER A 223 20.15 0.07 -23.47
C SER A 223 19.27 1.31 -23.20
N ALA A 224 18.25 1.17 -22.36
CA ALA A 224 17.41 2.30 -21.95
C ALA A 224 18.22 3.27 -21.08
N PHE A 225 18.98 2.74 -20.12
CA PHE A 225 19.88 3.54 -19.29
C PHE A 225 20.84 4.41 -20.12
N LEU A 226 21.48 3.84 -21.15
CA LEU A 226 22.32 4.61 -22.08
C LEU A 226 21.52 5.67 -22.83
N SER A 227 20.32 5.34 -23.30
CA SER A 227 19.46 6.28 -24.05
C SER A 227 19.08 7.51 -23.22
N TYR A 228 18.80 7.35 -21.92
CA TYR A 228 18.56 8.48 -21.01
C TYR A 228 19.79 9.37 -20.88
N LEU A 229 20.98 8.77 -20.71
CA LEU A 229 22.25 9.50 -20.59
C LEU A 229 22.60 10.26 -21.88
N ASP A 230 22.46 9.62 -23.04
CA ASP A 230 22.71 10.24 -24.35
C ASP A 230 21.75 11.42 -24.58
N ASN A 231 20.45 11.25 -24.35
CA ASN A 231 19.44 12.32 -24.52
C ASN A 231 19.71 13.52 -23.61
N ALA A 232 20.08 13.25 -22.35
CA ALA A 232 20.47 14.25 -21.38
C ALA A 232 21.72 15.03 -21.84
N ALA A 233 22.74 14.33 -22.34
CA ALA A 233 23.94 14.95 -22.88
C ALA A 233 23.66 15.80 -24.13
N GLU A 234 22.83 15.32 -25.06
CA GLU A 234 22.40 16.06 -26.26
C GLU A 234 21.68 17.37 -25.92
N LYS A 235 20.87 17.37 -24.85
CA LYS A 235 20.17 18.56 -24.33
C LYS A 235 21.06 19.50 -23.52
N GLY A 236 22.35 19.16 -23.32
CA GLY A 236 23.25 19.94 -22.46
C GLY A 236 22.86 19.93 -20.98
N GLN A 237 22.08 18.92 -20.57
CA GLN A 237 21.61 18.72 -19.21
C GLN A 237 22.17 17.36 -18.78
N PRO A 238 23.39 17.26 -18.25
CA PRO A 238 23.92 15.99 -17.76
C PRO A 238 23.21 15.58 -16.44
N PHE A 239 23.29 14.30 -16.11
CA PHE A 239 22.90 13.83 -14.78
C PHE A 239 24.08 14.01 -13.81
N HIS A 240 23.76 14.31 -12.55
CA HIS A 240 24.74 14.51 -11.49
C HIS A 240 24.82 13.31 -10.55
N VAL A 241 23.75 12.54 -10.44
CA VAL A 241 23.69 11.38 -9.56
C VAL A 241 23.06 10.21 -10.30
N ILE A 242 23.67 9.03 -10.20
CA ILE A 242 23.04 7.76 -10.55
C ILE A 242 22.62 7.05 -9.27
N HIS A 243 21.33 6.74 -9.14
CA HIS A 243 20.80 5.84 -8.12
C HIS A 243 20.58 4.46 -8.74
N PHE A 244 21.44 3.51 -8.40
CA PHE A 244 21.27 2.11 -8.79
C PHE A 244 20.74 1.31 -7.60
N ASP A 245 19.59 0.66 -7.77
CA ASP A 245 18.96 -0.24 -6.78
C ASP A 245 18.72 -1.62 -7.41
N GLY A 246 19.56 -2.61 -7.13
CA GLY A 246 19.45 -3.91 -7.79
C GLY A 246 20.39 -4.98 -7.26
N TYR A 247 20.98 -5.75 -8.18
CA TYR A 247 21.87 -6.85 -7.85
C TYR A 247 23.27 -6.63 -8.41
N ALA A 248 24.27 -7.13 -7.68
CA ALA A 248 25.67 -7.14 -8.09
C ALA A 248 26.22 -8.58 -8.03
N VAL A 249 27.09 -8.91 -8.98
CA VAL A 249 27.72 -10.23 -9.12
C VAL A 249 29.13 -10.10 -9.68
N PHE A 250 29.95 -11.13 -9.49
CA PHE A 250 31.16 -11.36 -10.27
C PHE A 250 30.80 -12.08 -11.58
N GLN A 251 31.41 -11.66 -12.67
CA GLN A 251 31.21 -12.29 -13.98
C GLN A 251 32.12 -13.51 -14.12
N ASP A 252 31.54 -14.71 -14.27
CA ASP A 252 32.21 -16.03 -14.29
C ASP A 252 33.49 -16.14 -15.16
N GLN A 253 33.60 -15.35 -16.23
CA GLN A 253 34.72 -15.42 -17.18
C GLN A 253 35.85 -14.44 -16.90
N THR A 254 35.61 -13.38 -16.12
CA THR A 254 36.55 -12.27 -15.98
C THR A 254 36.88 -11.93 -14.53
N ASP A 255 36.16 -12.50 -13.56
CA ASP A 255 36.21 -12.14 -12.15
C ASP A 255 36.07 -10.63 -11.90
N LEU A 256 35.46 -9.91 -12.84
CA LEU A 256 35.12 -8.50 -12.67
C LEU A 256 33.74 -8.38 -12.00
N PRO A 257 33.61 -7.51 -10.99
CA PRO A 257 32.31 -7.22 -10.43
C PRO A 257 31.48 -6.43 -11.45
N GLY A 258 30.16 -6.61 -11.41
CA GLY A 258 29.22 -5.98 -12.31
C GLY A 258 27.83 -5.84 -11.71
N LEU A 259 26.99 -5.08 -12.43
CA LEU A 259 25.60 -4.82 -12.07
C LEU A 259 24.67 -5.57 -13.01
N CYS A 260 23.59 -6.11 -12.44
CA CYS A 260 22.58 -6.84 -13.21
C CYS A 260 21.48 -5.90 -13.69
N PHE A 261 21.37 -5.72 -15.00
CA PHE A 261 20.24 -5.08 -15.67
C PHE A 261 19.23 -6.13 -16.17
N GLU A 262 18.08 -5.68 -16.63
CA GLU A 262 17.13 -6.56 -17.33
C GLU A 262 17.55 -6.72 -18.80
N LYS A 263 17.50 -7.96 -19.30
CA LYS A 263 17.77 -8.27 -20.70
C LYS A 263 16.57 -7.90 -21.57
N LYS A 264 16.79 -7.15 -22.65
CA LYS A 264 15.73 -6.60 -23.52
C LYS A 264 14.85 -7.66 -24.20
N SER A 265 15.40 -8.82 -24.53
CA SER A 265 14.70 -9.91 -25.24
C SER A 265 14.61 -11.15 -24.36
N SER A 266 13.87 -11.07 -23.25
CA SER A 266 13.51 -12.27 -22.50
C SER A 266 12.29 -12.92 -23.15
N ASP A 267 12.31 -14.26 -23.24
CA ASP A 267 11.15 -15.03 -23.70
C ASP A 267 9.95 -14.87 -22.76
N ASP A 268 10.20 -14.58 -21.49
CA ASP A 268 9.21 -14.26 -20.46
C ASP A 268 9.33 -12.78 -20.05
N ILE A 269 8.29 -12.00 -20.34
CA ILE A 269 8.18 -10.58 -19.96
C ILE A 269 8.12 -10.44 -18.42
N HIS A 270 7.59 -11.44 -17.73
CA HIS A 270 7.41 -11.43 -16.27
C HIS A 270 8.69 -11.76 -15.51
N SER A 271 9.62 -12.47 -16.15
CA SER A 271 10.86 -12.95 -15.55
C SER A 271 12.06 -12.68 -16.46
N PRO A 272 12.42 -11.41 -16.68
CA PRO A 272 13.53 -11.06 -17.55
C PRO A 272 14.85 -11.64 -17.04
N GLN A 273 15.69 -12.17 -17.92
CA GLN A 273 17.03 -12.64 -17.52
C GLN A 273 17.93 -11.45 -17.14
N ALA A 274 18.95 -11.74 -16.33
CA ALA A 274 19.98 -10.76 -16.01
C ALA A 274 20.92 -10.49 -17.21
N ASP A 275 21.19 -9.22 -17.46
CA ASP A 275 22.27 -8.73 -18.32
C ASP A 275 23.34 -8.12 -17.43
N ILE A 276 24.51 -8.75 -17.35
CA ILE A 276 25.58 -8.37 -16.41
C ILE A 276 26.50 -7.36 -17.10
N ILE A 277 26.55 -6.15 -16.56
CA ILE A 277 27.41 -5.07 -17.04
C ILE A 277 28.57 -4.91 -16.06
N ASN A 278 29.78 -5.25 -16.52
CA ASN A 278 30.95 -5.29 -15.64
C ASN A 278 31.54 -3.89 -15.38
N ALA A 279 32.46 -3.84 -14.40
CA ALA A 279 33.10 -2.62 -13.95
C ALA A 279 33.78 -1.82 -15.07
N ASN A 280 34.36 -2.47 -16.08
CA ASN A 280 35.01 -1.76 -17.20
C ASN A 280 33.99 -1.00 -18.04
N GLN A 281 32.89 -1.66 -18.42
CA GLN A 281 31.81 -1.03 -19.19
C GLN A 281 31.17 0.12 -18.40
N LEU A 282 30.91 -0.07 -17.10
CA LEU A 282 30.37 0.98 -16.24
C LEU A 282 31.34 2.17 -16.11
N SER A 283 32.64 1.91 -16.01
CA SER A 283 33.67 2.95 -15.93
C SER A 283 33.72 3.81 -17.19
N GLU A 284 33.60 3.21 -18.37
CA GLU A 284 33.54 3.95 -19.65
C GLU A 284 32.37 4.92 -19.67
N ILE A 285 31.20 4.50 -19.19
CA ILE A 285 29.99 5.34 -19.09
C ILE A 285 30.22 6.50 -18.12
N ILE A 286 30.70 6.21 -16.91
CA ILE A 286 30.90 7.22 -15.87
C ILE A 286 31.90 8.29 -16.35
N GLN A 287 32.97 7.89 -17.04
CA GLN A 287 33.91 8.82 -17.65
C GLN A 287 33.28 9.63 -18.78
N LYS A 288 32.57 8.97 -19.71
CA LYS A 288 31.92 9.63 -20.86
C LYS A 288 30.97 10.74 -20.42
N TYR A 289 30.14 10.50 -19.40
CA TYR A 289 29.12 11.45 -18.94
C TYR A 289 29.55 12.28 -17.74
N SER A 290 30.77 12.10 -17.23
CA SER A 290 31.33 12.85 -16.10
C SER A 290 30.44 12.82 -14.84
N ILE A 291 29.88 11.65 -14.51
CA ILE A 291 29.01 11.48 -13.34
C ILE A 291 29.84 11.64 -12.06
N PRO A 292 29.52 12.59 -11.15
CA PRO A 292 30.31 12.83 -9.94
C PRO A 292 29.93 11.94 -8.76
N LEU A 293 28.67 11.50 -8.66
CA LEU A 293 28.15 10.75 -7.51
C LEU A 293 27.30 9.56 -7.96
N MET A 294 27.50 8.40 -7.32
CA MET A 294 26.65 7.23 -7.50
C MET A 294 26.16 6.70 -6.15
N PHE A 295 24.87 6.43 -6.04
CA PHE A 295 24.30 5.57 -5.02
C PHE A 295 24.25 4.15 -5.55
N LEU A 296 25.01 3.28 -4.91
CA LEU A 296 25.09 1.87 -5.23
C LEU A 296 24.40 1.07 -4.13
N ILE A 297 23.12 0.79 -4.37
CA ILE A 297 22.24 0.04 -3.47
C ILE A 297 22.06 -1.33 -4.10
N ALA A 298 22.91 -2.28 -3.74
CA ALA A 298 22.95 -3.55 -4.44
C ALA A 298 23.11 -4.73 -3.48
N HIS A 299 22.43 -5.83 -3.81
CA HIS A 299 22.58 -7.09 -3.11
C HIS A 299 23.44 -8.04 -3.94
N GLN A 300 24.37 -8.71 -3.26
CA GLN A 300 25.09 -9.84 -3.83
C GLN A 300 24.12 -11.03 -3.97
N ILE A 301 24.11 -11.64 -5.15
CA ILE A 301 23.28 -12.83 -5.44
C ILE A 301 24.09 -14.05 -5.90
N ASP A 302 25.41 -13.90 -6.05
CA ASP A 302 26.32 -15.02 -6.26
C ASP A 302 26.86 -15.55 -4.93
N ASN A 303 27.61 -16.64 -4.97
CA ASN A 303 28.25 -17.24 -3.79
C ASN A 303 29.73 -16.84 -3.68
N SER A 304 30.13 -15.69 -4.26
CA SER A 304 31.52 -15.25 -4.21
C SER A 304 31.94 -14.95 -2.76
N PRO A 305 33.17 -15.35 -2.33
CA PRO A 305 33.68 -14.99 -1.02
C PRO A 305 33.97 -13.49 -0.88
N MET A 306 34.15 -12.80 -2.00
CA MET A 306 34.27 -11.35 -2.05
C MET A 306 32.91 -10.70 -2.26
N ASP A 307 32.75 -9.50 -1.74
CA ASP A 307 31.58 -8.67 -1.98
C ASP A 307 31.76 -7.86 -3.29
N PRO A 308 30.91 -8.11 -4.31
CA PRO A 308 31.03 -7.43 -5.61
C PRO A 308 30.69 -5.94 -5.55
N VAL A 309 29.88 -5.52 -4.57
CA VAL A 309 29.42 -4.12 -4.46
C VAL A 309 30.58 -3.20 -4.06
N THR A 310 31.32 -3.58 -3.02
CA THR A 310 32.52 -2.85 -2.59
C THR A 310 33.64 -2.95 -3.61
N ALA A 311 33.85 -4.12 -4.21
CA ALA A 311 34.85 -4.27 -5.28
C ALA A 311 34.53 -3.35 -6.47
N LEU A 312 33.27 -3.27 -6.89
CA LEU A 312 32.83 -2.38 -7.95
C LEU A 312 33.04 -0.91 -7.56
N ALA A 313 32.59 -0.51 -6.38
CA ALA A 313 32.73 0.89 -5.91
C ALA A 313 34.19 1.34 -5.92
N ASP A 314 35.11 0.48 -5.47
CA ASP A 314 36.54 0.75 -5.48
C ASP A 314 37.08 0.95 -6.91
N ILE A 315 36.76 0.05 -7.84
CA ILE A 315 37.15 0.17 -9.26
C ILE A 315 36.58 1.46 -9.88
N LEU A 316 35.31 1.80 -9.61
CA LEU A 316 34.70 3.01 -10.18
C LEU A 316 35.40 4.29 -9.68
N LEU A 317 35.83 4.32 -8.42
CA LEU A 317 36.64 5.42 -7.88
C LEU A 317 38.02 5.47 -8.54
N GLU A 318 38.69 4.33 -8.72
CA GLU A 318 39.96 4.25 -9.45
C GLU A 318 39.81 4.88 -10.85
N LYS A 319 38.73 4.53 -11.55
CA LYS A 319 38.45 4.96 -12.94
C LYS A 319 37.83 6.35 -13.06
N GLY A 320 37.63 7.10 -11.99
CA GLY A 320 37.33 8.54 -12.07
C GLY A 320 35.98 9.00 -11.54
N LEU A 321 35.19 8.11 -10.93
CA LEU A 321 34.05 8.53 -10.11
C LEU A 321 34.57 9.25 -8.85
N ASN A 322 33.92 10.35 -8.44
CA ASN A 322 34.41 11.11 -7.29
C ASN A 322 33.93 10.53 -5.95
N SER A 323 32.65 10.12 -5.89
CA SER A 323 32.01 9.61 -4.67
C SER A 323 31.03 8.49 -4.99
N VAL A 324 31.01 7.47 -4.13
CA VAL A 324 30.04 6.36 -4.16
C VAL A 324 29.45 6.19 -2.78
N VAL A 325 28.13 6.24 -2.66
CA VAL A 325 27.42 5.80 -1.46
C VAL A 325 27.03 4.34 -1.66
N VAL A 326 27.58 3.47 -0.82
CA VAL A 326 27.35 2.02 -0.86
C VAL A 326 26.36 1.63 0.22
N MET A 327 25.31 0.88 -0.16
CA MET A 327 24.33 0.29 0.75
C MET A 327 24.05 -1.16 0.33
N LYS A 328 24.42 -2.11 1.20
CA LYS A 328 24.39 -3.55 0.88
C LYS A 328 23.23 -4.31 1.50
N HIS A 329 22.72 -3.78 2.60
CA HIS A 329 21.62 -4.38 3.35
C HIS A 329 20.36 -3.55 3.15
N ARG A 330 19.22 -4.24 3.26
CA ARG A 330 17.93 -3.58 3.22
C ARG A 330 17.75 -2.71 4.45
N MET A 331 17.07 -1.60 4.27
CA MET A 331 16.64 -0.71 5.33
C MET A 331 15.13 -0.52 5.23
N PRO A 332 14.42 -0.33 6.35
CA PRO A 332 13.01 0.03 6.32
C PRO A 332 12.79 1.30 5.50
N GLU A 333 11.74 1.33 4.67
CA GLU A 333 11.44 2.44 3.76
C GLU A 333 11.37 3.80 4.49
N LYS A 334 10.74 3.84 5.68
CA LYS A 334 10.68 5.03 6.53
C LYS A 334 12.09 5.57 6.85
N ARG A 335 13.07 4.70 7.09
CA ARG A 335 14.47 5.08 7.36
C ARG A 335 15.19 5.55 6.10
N VAL A 336 15.00 4.85 4.98
CA VAL A 336 15.55 5.26 3.67
C VAL A 336 15.04 6.66 3.30
N ARG A 337 13.74 6.93 3.47
CA ARG A 337 13.14 8.25 3.24
C ARG A 337 13.80 9.33 4.10
N SER A 338 13.92 9.13 5.41
CA SER A 338 14.53 10.11 6.30
C SER A 338 16.00 10.38 5.97
N PHE A 339 16.76 9.32 5.63
CA PHE A 339 18.15 9.44 5.22
C PHE A 339 18.30 10.24 3.92
N LEU A 340 17.55 9.87 2.87
CA LEU A 340 17.63 10.52 1.56
C LEU A 340 17.15 11.97 1.62
N TYR A 341 16.10 12.25 2.40
CA TYR A 341 15.61 13.62 2.61
C TYR A 341 16.72 14.55 3.11
N LEU A 342 17.34 14.22 4.24
CA LEU A 342 18.41 15.05 4.80
C LEU A 342 19.64 15.06 3.90
N PHE A 343 20.01 13.92 3.31
CA PHE A 343 21.17 13.86 2.40
C PHE A 343 21.02 14.84 1.23
N TYR A 344 19.88 14.83 0.52
CA TYR A 344 19.69 15.72 -0.63
C TYR A 344 19.45 17.17 -0.22
N ARG A 345 18.83 17.43 0.94
CA ARG A 345 18.73 18.77 1.50
C ARG A 345 20.11 19.41 1.69
N GLU A 346 21.03 18.71 2.35
CA GLU A 346 22.40 19.22 2.56
C GLU A 346 23.15 19.42 1.23
N LEU A 347 22.94 18.56 0.23
CA LEU A 347 23.52 18.80 -1.11
C LEU A 347 22.98 20.07 -1.77
N ILE A 348 21.69 20.38 -1.60
CA ILE A 348 21.06 21.61 -2.10
C ILE A 348 21.61 22.85 -1.38
N GLU A 349 21.95 22.73 -0.09
CA GLU A 349 22.67 23.74 0.70
C GLU A 349 24.14 23.92 0.28
N GLY A 350 24.60 23.19 -0.74
CA GLY A 350 25.97 23.25 -1.21
C GLY A 350 26.98 22.67 -0.22
N LYS A 351 26.54 21.74 0.64
CA LYS A 351 27.43 20.92 1.45
C LYS A 351 28.10 19.86 0.58
N SER A 352 29.18 19.29 1.09
CA SER A 352 29.87 18.18 0.44
C SER A 352 29.13 16.85 0.64
N PRO A 353 29.39 15.82 -0.19
CA PRO A 353 28.83 14.49 0.01
C PRO A 353 29.11 13.89 1.39
N GLY A 354 30.26 14.17 2.01
CA GLY A 354 30.57 13.70 3.37
C GLY A 354 29.78 14.41 4.47
N ASP A 355 29.56 15.72 4.35
CA ASP A 355 28.65 16.47 5.23
C ASP A 355 27.21 15.95 5.09
N ALA A 356 26.73 15.83 3.85
CA ALA A 356 25.39 15.31 3.53
C ALA A 356 25.19 13.88 4.04
N MET A 357 26.20 13.03 3.88
CA MET A 357 26.20 11.66 4.41
C MET A 357 26.01 11.66 5.92
N PHE A 358 26.74 12.51 6.62
CA PHE A 358 26.73 12.57 8.07
C PHE A 358 25.39 13.07 8.63
N GLU A 359 24.78 14.09 8.01
CA GLU A 359 23.44 14.56 8.39
C GLU A 359 22.34 13.55 8.04
N GLY A 360 22.41 12.92 6.86
CA GLY A 360 21.53 11.79 6.50
C GLY A 360 21.59 10.68 7.54
N GLN A 361 22.78 10.35 8.03
CA GLN A 361 22.95 9.36 9.09
C GLN A 361 22.41 9.82 10.45
N LYS A 362 22.46 11.12 10.78
CA LYS A 362 21.82 11.67 11.98
C LYS A 362 20.31 11.46 11.95
N ALA A 363 19.66 11.57 10.80
CA ALA A 363 18.22 11.30 10.64
C ALA A 363 17.81 9.88 11.09
N ILE A 364 18.73 8.92 10.91
CA ILE A 364 18.49 7.50 11.21
C ILE A 364 19.23 7.03 12.48
N LYS A 365 19.80 7.95 13.26
CA LYS A 365 20.41 7.64 14.57
C LYS A 365 19.38 6.97 15.49
N PRO A 366 19.83 6.15 16.46
CA PRO A 366 18.99 5.16 17.14
C PRO A 366 18.08 5.79 18.20
N TYR A 367 17.15 6.66 17.80
CA TYR A 367 16.24 7.27 18.76
C TYR A 367 15.14 6.33 19.26
N GLU A 368 14.83 5.19 18.62
CA GLU A 368 13.80 4.28 19.19
C GLU A 368 13.61 2.84 18.64
N SER A 369 14.44 2.30 17.72
CA SER A 369 14.13 0.95 17.17
C SER A 369 15.30 0.07 16.75
N ILE A 370 16.19 0.50 15.85
CA ILE A 370 17.25 -0.37 15.30
C ILE A 370 18.56 0.40 15.11
N HIS A 371 19.70 -0.25 15.37
CA HIS A 371 21.07 0.23 15.14
C HIS A 371 21.46 0.10 13.67
N ASP A 372 20.66 0.77 12.86
CA ASP A 372 20.72 1.00 11.43
C ASP A 372 21.86 1.78 10.76
N TRP A 373 22.34 2.75 11.52
CA TRP A 373 22.96 3.96 11.00
C TRP A 373 24.33 3.71 10.36
N PHE A 374 24.94 2.55 10.61
CA PHE A 374 26.25 2.18 10.07
C PHE A 374 26.18 1.60 8.65
N LEU A 375 24.99 1.28 8.13
CA LEU A 375 24.84 0.56 6.85
C LEU A 375 25.23 1.41 5.63
N PRO A 376 24.79 2.67 5.48
CA PRO A 376 25.25 3.49 4.36
C PRO A 376 26.74 3.83 4.57
N VAL A 377 27.58 3.62 3.56
CA VAL A 377 29.02 3.94 3.60
C VAL A 377 29.39 4.83 2.43
N LEU A 378 30.08 5.94 2.69
CA LEU A 378 30.60 6.82 1.65
C LEU A 378 32.04 6.43 1.33
N MET A 379 32.29 6.11 0.06
CA MET A 379 33.61 5.88 -0.52
C MET A 379 33.95 7.04 -1.47
N GLN A 380 35.16 7.59 -1.38
CA GLN A 380 35.57 8.76 -2.17
C GLN A 380 36.94 8.59 -2.78
N LYS A 381 37.16 9.21 -3.94
CA LYS A 381 38.49 9.24 -4.58
C LYS A 381 39.41 10.28 -3.94
N HIS A 382 38.86 11.44 -3.58
CA HIS A 382 39.60 12.61 -3.13
C HIS A 382 39.13 13.11 -1.76
N ASP A 383 39.65 14.27 -1.34
CA ASP A 383 39.07 15.05 -0.25
C ASP A 383 37.61 15.41 -0.57
N ASP A 384 36.85 15.70 0.49
CA ASP A 384 35.42 15.92 0.37
C ASP A 384 35.13 17.37 -0.04
N TYR A 385 34.64 17.53 -1.27
CA TYR A 385 34.36 18.82 -1.89
C TYR A 385 32.87 18.97 -2.21
N PRO A 386 32.29 20.17 -2.05
CA PRO A 386 30.94 20.48 -2.51
C PRO A 386 30.74 20.22 -4.01
N LEU A 387 29.63 19.56 -4.35
CA LEU A 387 29.26 19.29 -5.74
C LEU A 387 28.38 20.39 -6.35
N PHE A 388 27.63 21.11 -5.50
CA PHE A 388 26.65 22.11 -5.92
C PHE A 388 26.88 23.43 -5.17
N LYS A 389 26.49 24.55 -5.81
CA LYS A 389 26.39 25.82 -5.10
C LYS A 389 25.19 25.81 -4.15
N ALA A 390 25.36 26.47 -3.02
CA ALA A 390 24.30 26.60 -2.01
C ALA A 390 23.09 27.34 -2.58
N LYS A 391 21.90 26.82 -2.30
CA LYS A 391 20.61 27.46 -2.55
C LYS A 391 19.87 27.67 -1.23
N ASP A 392 18.95 28.63 -1.21
CA ASP A 392 18.12 28.91 -0.04
C ASP A 392 17.08 27.80 0.16
N VAL A 393 16.97 27.32 1.39
CA VAL A 393 16.20 26.13 1.81
C VAL A 393 14.95 26.53 2.58
N ASP A 394 14.75 27.81 2.91
CA ASP A 394 13.53 28.25 3.61
C ASP A 394 12.25 27.94 2.79
N MET A 395 12.36 27.85 1.45
CA MET A 395 11.28 27.38 0.57
C MET A 395 11.06 25.86 0.60
N PHE A 396 12.05 25.08 1.01
CA PHE A 396 12.07 23.62 0.96
C PHE A 396 11.10 22.97 1.97
N ASP A 397 11.01 23.54 3.18
CA ASP A 397 10.13 23.03 4.24
C ASP A 397 8.65 23.41 3.99
N GLN A 398 8.37 24.49 3.24
CA GLN A 398 7.01 24.90 2.88
C GLN A 398 6.39 24.03 1.76
N GLU A 399 7.18 23.67 0.73
CA GLU A 399 6.72 22.84 -0.40
C GLU A 399 6.38 21.39 0.02
N MET A 400 6.91 20.88 1.14
CA MET A 400 6.59 19.54 1.66
C MET A 400 5.17 19.39 2.21
N GLU A 401 4.52 20.47 2.62
CA GLU A 401 3.18 20.44 3.23
C GLU A 401 2.04 20.53 2.19
N GLU A 402 2.34 20.90 0.94
CA GLU A 402 1.32 21.11 -0.10
C GLU A 402 1.09 19.85 -0.96
N ASN A 403 -0.15 19.37 -0.90
CA ASN A 403 -0.88 18.35 -1.69
C ASN A 403 -0.14 17.63 -2.82
N ASP A 404 -0.18 16.30 -2.75
CA ASP A 404 -0.02 15.44 -3.92
C ASP A 404 -1.41 15.29 -4.58
N ASP A 405 -1.61 15.77 -5.81
CA ASP A 405 -2.88 15.66 -6.58
C ASP A 405 -3.22 14.21 -6.98
N LEU A 406 -2.55 13.23 -6.37
CA LEU A 406 -2.77 11.81 -6.55
C LEU A 406 -3.93 11.31 -5.69
N PRO A 407 -4.59 10.20 -6.10
CA PRO A 407 -5.62 9.56 -5.30
C PRO A 407 -5.18 9.33 -3.85
N ILE A 408 -6.11 9.30 -2.88
CA ILE A 408 -5.80 9.17 -1.43
C ILE A 408 -5.24 7.77 -1.10
N MET A 409 -4.11 7.70 -0.38
CA MET A 409 -3.53 6.40 0.06
C MET A 409 -4.47 5.66 1.01
N PRO A 410 -4.45 4.30 1.00
CA PRO A 410 -5.04 3.54 2.09
C PRO A 410 -4.54 4.08 3.44
N ALA A 411 -5.41 4.11 4.45
CA ALA A 411 -5.13 4.70 5.76
C ALA A 411 -3.84 4.14 6.42
N TYR A 412 -3.48 2.90 6.10
CA TYR A 412 -2.31 2.17 6.62
C TYR A 412 -1.08 2.20 5.68
N GLY A 413 -1.15 2.95 4.57
CA GLY A 413 -0.19 2.90 3.46
C GLY A 413 -0.34 1.66 2.57
N PHE A 414 0.48 1.58 1.52
CA PHE A 414 0.56 0.41 0.64
C PHE A 414 1.71 -0.51 1.07
N ILE A 415 1.38 -1.71 1.55
CA ILE A 415 2.35 -2.67 2.13
C ILE A 415 2.43 -3.93 1.26
N GLY A 416 3.66 -4.33 0.92
CA GLY A 416 3.92 -5.53 0.13
C GLY A 416 3.55 -5.38 -1.35
N ARG A 417 3.17 -6.50 -1.97
CA ARG A 417 2.65 -6.58 -3.36
C ARG A 417 3.56 -6.00 -4.45
N SER A 418 4.85 -5.85 -4.18
CA SER A 418 5.79 -5.26 -5.15
C SER A 418 5.96 -6.14 -6.39
N ARG A 419 5.78 -7.46 -6.25
CA ARG A 419 5.87 -8.43 -7.36
C ARG A 419 4.68 -8.29 -8.29
N GLU A 420 3.48 -8.24 -7.73
CA GLU A 420 2.24 -8.04 -8.47
C GLU A 420 2.22 -6.66 -9.14
N LEU A 421 2.72 -5.62 -8.46
CA LEU A 421 2.85 -4.29 -9.06
C LEU A 421 3.83 -4.29 -10.25
N LEU A 422 5.01 -4.92 -10.09
CA LEU A 422 6.01 -5.05 -11.16
C LEU A 422 5.48 -5.86 -12.35
N PHE A 423 4.68 -6.91 -12.09
CA PHE A 423 3.99 -7.68 -13.13
C PHE A 423 3.12 -6.77 -13.99
N HIS A 424 2.22 -6.01 -13.37
CA HIS A 424 1.31 -5.15 -14.11
C HIS A 424 2.03 -4.00 -14.81
N GLU A 425 3.08 -3.47 -14.19
CA GLU A 425 3.96 -2.48 -14.82
C GLU A 425 4.56 -3.00 -16.14
N ARG A 426 5.11 -4.22 -16.12
CA ARG A 426 5.69 -4.89 -17.30
C ARG A 426 4.65 -5.21 -18.38
N ILE A 427 3.44 -5.57 -17.98
CA ILE A 427 2.33 -5.78 -18.92
C ILE A 427 1.96 -4.48 -19.61
N LEU A 428 1.72 -3.40 -18.85
CA LEU A 428 1.30 -2.12 -19.42
C LEU A 428 2.37 -1.45 -20.29
N GLU A 429 3.63 -1.87 -20.21
CA GLU A 429 4.65 -1.45 -21.16
C GLU A 429 4.44 -2.05 -22.55
N ASN A 430 4.05 -3.32 -22.60
CA ASN A 430 4.00 -4.12 -23.83
C ASN A 430 2.57 -4.28 -24.40
N TYR A 431 1.55 -4.11 -23.56
CA TYR A 431 0.14 -4.33 -23.88
C TYR A 431 -0.72 -3.14 -23.44
N PRO A 432 -1.88 -2.92 -24.08
CA PRO A 432 -2.75 -1.78 -23.74
C PRO A 432 -3.61 -2.02 -22.50
N TRP A 433 -3.69 -3.25 -21.96
CA TRP A 433 -4.48 -3.52 -20.76
C TRP A 433 -3.79 -4.52 -19.82
N THR A 434 -4.29 -4.57 -18.59
CA THR A 434 -3.96 -5.61 -17.61
C THR A 434 -5.17 -5.91 -16.73
N VAL A 435 -5.20 -7.10 -16.14
CA VAL A 435 -6.32 -7.56 -15.31
C VAL A 435 -5.81 -7.97 -13.93
N ILE A 436 -6.37 -7.36 -12.90
CA ILE A 436 -6.18 -7.74 -11.50
C ILE A 436 -7.37 -8.59 -11.08
N GLN A 437 -7.18 -9.90 -11.07
CA GLN A 437 -8.22 -10.83 -10.66
C GLN A 437 -8.03 -11.27 -9.21
N GLY A 438 -9.10 -11.39 -8.44
CA GLY A 438 -9.03 -11.97 -7.10
C GLY A 438 -10.31 -11.77 -6.31
N GLU A 439 -10.36 -12.35 -5.13
CA GLU A 439 -11.55 -12.27 -4.27
C GLU A 439 -11.72 -10.89 -3.63
N ALA A 440 -12.89 -10.66 -3.04
CA ALA A 440 -13.15 -9.46 -2.25
C ALA A 440 -12.17 -9.36 -1.07
N GLY A 441 -11.64 -8.16 -0.81
CA GLY A 441 -10.79 -7.89 0.35
C GLY A 441 -9.30 -8.30 0.23
N GLU A 442 -8.84 -8.82 -0.91
CA GLU A 442 -7.41 -9.16 -1.13
C GLU A 442 -6.49 -7.96 -1.44
N GLY A 443 -7.08 -6.78 -1.68
CA GLY A 443 -6.37 -5.52 -1.95
C GLY A 443 -6.21 -5.16 -3.43
N LYS A 444 -7.13 -5.61 -4.31
CA LYS A 444 -7.09 -5.35 -5.76
C LYS A 444 -7.13 -3.86 -6.11
N THR A 445 -8.12 -3.14 -5.59
CA THR A 445 -8.26 -1.68 -5.72
C THR A 445 -7.02 -0.95 -5.22
N SER A 446 -6.49 -1.34 -4.06
CA SER A 446 -5.26 -0.75 -3.52
C SER A 446 -4.05 -0.97 -4.44
N LEU A 447 -3.94 -2.12 -5.10
CA LEU A 447 -2.87 -2.42 -6.06
C LEU A 447 -3.02 -1.61 -7.35
N ALA A 448 -4.23 -1.49 -7.91
CA ALA A 448 -4.48 -0.71 -9.13
C ALA A 448 -4.20 0.78 -8.93
N LEU A 449 -4.69 1.35 -7.84
CA LEU A 449 -4.47 2.76 -7.50
C LEU A 449 -2.98 3.03 -7.26
N GLU A 450 -2.28 2.14 -6.57
CA GLU A 450 -0.83 2.29 -6.35
C GLU A 450 -0.04 2.14 -7.65
N LEU A 451 -0.45 1.26 -8.56
CA LEU A 451 0.13 1.18 -9.90
C LEU A 451 -0.06 2.51 -10.66
N GLY A 452 -1.27 3.07 -10.64
CA GLY A 452 -1.56 4.39 -11.23
C GLY A 452 -0.67 5.51 -10.66
N ARG A 453 -0.52 5.56 -9.33
CA ARG A 453 0.42 6.50 -8.68
C ARG A 453 1.86 6.28 -9.12
N TRP A 454 2.31 5.03 -9.16
CA TRP A 454 3.67 4.69 -9.57
C TRP A 454 3.96 5.10 -11.02
N LEU A 455 3.02 4.85 -11.94
CA LEU A 455 3.13 5.29 -13.34
C LEU A 455 3.16 6.83 -13.45
N THR A 456 2.47 7.54 -12.56
CA THR A 456 2.48 9.01 -12.49
C THR A 456 3.82 9.54 -12.00
N TYR A 457 4.34 9.03 -10.87
CA TYR A 457 5.65 9.42 -10.35
C TYR A 457 6.80 9.12 -11.32
N THR A 458 6.65 8.08 -12.16
CA THR A 458 7.62 7.72 -13.20
C THR A 458 7.38 8.45 -14.53
N HIS A 459 6.45 9.41 -14.58
CA HIS A 459 6.09 10.22 -15.75
C HIS A 459 5.65 9.41 -16.98
N ARG A 460 5.11 8.21 -16.77
CA ARG A 460 4.58 7.36 -17.86
C ARG A 460 3.12 7.63 -18.18
N ILE A 461 2.37 8.12 -17.20
CA ILE A 461 1.03 8.68 -17.35
C ILE A 461 0.96 10.04 -16.67
N ILE A 462 -0.08 10.81 -16.97
CA ILE A 462 -0.34 12.08 -16.28
C ILE A 462 -0.97 11.83 -14.92
N LEU A 463 -2.13 11.16 -14.91
CA LEU A 463 -2.87 10.75 -13.72
C LEU A 463 -3.65 9.47 -14.03
N PRO A 464 -3.95 8.64 -13.03
CA PRO A 464 -4.92 7.56 -13.19
C PRO A 464 -6.34 8.12 -13.21
N ILE A 465 -7.19 7.54 -14.06
CA ILE A 465 -8.63 7.74 -14.05
C ILE A 465 -9.25 6.52 -13.37
N HIS A 466 -10.06 6.69 -12.33
CA HIS A 466 -10.67 5.60 -11.58
C HIS A 466 -12.19 5.62 -11.75
N ILE A 467 -12.74 4.53 -12.26
CA ILE A 467 -14.17 4.36 -12.55
C ILE A 467 -14.67 3.19 -11.69
N GLU A 468 -15.53 3.48 -10.73
CA GLU A 468 -16.20 2.46 -9.91
C GLU A 468 -17.52 2.06 -10.58
N ILE A 469 -17.60 0.82 -11.03
CA ILE A 469 -18.74 0.36 -11.84
C ILE A 469 -19.97 0.05 -11.00
N ASP A 470 -19.80 -0.28 -9.71
CA ASP A 470 -20.93 -0.52 -8.79
C ASP A 470 -21.86 0.71 -8.65
N HIS A 471 -21.35 1.91 -8.96
CA HIS A 471 -22.12 3.16 -9.00
C HIS A 471 -22.57 3.58 -10.41
N ALA A 472 -22.14 2.88 -11.46
CA ALA A 472 -22.54 3.16 -12.83
C ALA A 472 -23.86 2.44 -13.13
N SER A 473 -24.94 3.21 -13.16
CA SER A 473 -26.27 2.77 -13.53
C SER A 473 -26.44 2.56 -15.05
N ASP A 474 -25.59 3.21 -15.85
CA ASP A 474 -25.56 3.16 -17.32
C ASP A 474 -24.13 3.45 -17.88
N TYR A 475 -23.88 3.18 -19.16
CA TYR A 475 -22.62 3.53 -19.85
C TYR A 475 -22.36 5.05 -19.88
N GLN A 476 -23.41 5.87 -19.68
CA GLN A 476 -23.29 7.33 -19.61
C GLN A 476 -22.49 7.78 -18.38
N ASP A 477 -22.64 7.09 -17.25
CA ASP A 477 -21.91 7.40 -16.02
C ASP A 477 -20.40 7.19 -16.20
N VAL A 478 -20.02 6.21 -17.04
CA VAL A 478 -18.62 5.98 -17.45
C VAL A 478 -18.09 7.17 -18.25
N ILE A 479 -18.87 7.70 -19.20
CA ILE A 479 -18.50 8.87 -20.01
C ILE A 479 -18.38 10.13 -19.15
N GLU A 480 -19.33 10.35 -18.24
CA GLU A 480 -19.31 11.48 -17.31
C GLU A 480 -18.09 11.41 -16.38
N THR A 481 -17.79 10.23 -15.83
CA THR A 481 -16.61 10.02 -14.98
C THR A 481 -15.31 10.29 -15.75
N LEU A 482 -15.21 9.78 -16.99
CA LEU A 482 -14.08 10.06 -17.87
C LEU A 482 -13.94 11.57 -18.14
N TRP A 483 -15.05 12.27 -18.38
CA TRP A 483 -15.06 13.71 -18.59
C TRP A 483 -14.55 14.46 -17.35
N LEU A 484 -15.15 14.21 -16.19
CA LEU A 484 -14.83 14.90 -14.94
C LEU A 484 -13.37 14.71 -14.54
N GLN A 485 -12.79 13.53 -14.76
CA GLN A 485 -11.40 13.25 -14.40
C GLN A 485 -10.37 13.70 -15.45
N THR A 486 -10.74 13.75 -16.74
CA THR A 486 -9.85 14.30 -17.78
C THR A 486 -9.88 15.82 -17.86
N MET A 487 -11.02 16.43 -17.50
CA MET A 487 -11.32 17.86 -17.65
C MET A 487 -12.06 18.44 -16.43
N PRO A 488 -11.48 18.39 -15.21
CA PRO A 488 -12.17 18.70 -13.94
C PRO A 488 -12.70 20.14 -13.83
N ASN A 489 -12.14 21.07 -14.59
CA ASN A 489 -12.53 22.49 -14.58
C ASN A 489 -13.42 22.88 -15.78
N THR A 490 -13.95 21.91 -16.53
CA THR A 490 -14.77 22.15 -17.72
C THR A 490 -16.20 21.63 -17.51
N PRO A 491 -17.24 22.45 -17.72
CA PRO A 491 -18.63 22.00 -17.61
C PRO A 491 -18.94 20.85 -18.57
N LEU A 492 -19.71 19.86 -18.11
CA LEU A 492 -20.16 18.74 -18.94
C LEU A 492 -21.04 19.26 -20.11
N PRO A 493 -20.78 18.86 -21.37
CA PRO A 493 -21.64 19.20 -22.50
C PRO A 493 -23.04 18.57 -22.40
N ASP A 494 -24.05 19.20 -23.00
CA ASP A 494 -25.43 18.68 -23.04
C ASP A 494 -25.57 17.36 -23.82
N SER A 495 -24.56 16.99 -24.62
CA SER A 495 -24.55 15.76 -25.41
C SER A 495 -23.40 14.84 -24.99
N ASN A 496 -23.74 13.61 -24.58
CA ASN A 496 -22.75 12.58 -24.25
C ASN A 496 -21.81 12.26 -25.41
N GLY A 497 -22.29 12.32 -26.65
CA GLY A 497 -21.44 12.12 -27.83
C GLY A 497 -20.38 13.22 -28.00
N GLU A 498 -20.74 14.48 -27.69
CA GLU A 498 -19.77 15.59 -27.70
C GLU A 498 -18.78 15.46 -26.53
N ALA A 499 -19.26 15.10 -25.34
CA ALA A 499 -18.43 14.85 -24.17
C ALA A 499 -17.39 13.75 -24.46
N TYR A 500 -17.84 12.60 -24.96
CA TYR A 500 -16.98 11.48 -25.28
C TYR A 500 -15.97 11.82 -26.40
N SER A 501 -16.40 12.50 -27.47
CA SER A 501 -15.47 12.92 -28.54
C SER A 501 -14.31 13.78 -28.01
N LYS A 502 -14.58 14.71 -27.11
CA LYS A 502 -13.55 15.57 -26.50
C LYS A 502 -12.66 14.79 -25.53
N VAL A 503 -13.22 13.86 -24.76
CA VAL A 503 -12.43 12.92 -23.93
C VAL A 503 -11.44 12.18 -24.81
N LEU A 504 -11.88 11.62 -25.95
CA LEU A 504 -11.01 10.91 -26.89
C LEU A 504 -9.88 11.80 -27.42
N ASP A 505 -10.14 13.08 -27.68
CA ASP A 505 -9.11 14.02 -28.13
C ASP A 505 -8.05 14.26 -27.04
N VAL A 506 -8.47 14.42 -25.78
CA VAL A 506 -7.54 14.53 -24.64
C VAL A 506 -6.71 13.25 -24.48
N LEU A 507 -7.33 12.07 -24.60
CA LEU A 507 -6.64 10.78 -24.51
C LEU A 507 -5.65 10.54 -25.66
N LYS A 508 -5.84 11.16 -26.84
CA LYS A 508 -4.87 11.10 -27.95
C LYS A 508 -3.66 11.99 -27.73
N GLU A 509 -3.83 13.11 -27.03
CA GLU A 509 -2.73 14.06 -26.76
C GLU A 509 -1.87 13.65 -25.56
N LYS A 510 -2.47 12.94 -24.61
CA LYS A 510 -1.91 12.69 -23.27
C LYS A 510 -2.05 11.23 -22.87
N LYS A 511 -1.09 10.72 -22.09
CA LYS A 511 -1.09 9.32 -21.64
C LYS A 511 -1.85 9.17 -20.32
N PHE A 512 -2.83 8.27 -20.30
CA PHE A 512 -3.64 7.95 -19.12
C PHE A 512 -3.68 6.45 -18.86
N MET A 513 -3.89 6.10 -17.59
CA MET A 513 -4.32 4.77 -17.18
C MET A 513 -5.76 4.88 -16.68
N ILE A 514 -6.67 4.08 -17.21
CA ILE A 514 -8.07 4.02 -16.80
C ILE A 514 -8.28 2.72 -16.02
N ILE A 515 -8.74 2.84 -14.79
CA ILE A 515 -9.00 1.75 -13.85
C ILE A 515 -10.50 1.52 -13.82
N PHE A 516 -10.93 0.34 -14.27
CA PHE A 516 -12.29 -0.14 -14.15
C PHE A 516 -12.38 -1.02 -12.89
N ASP A 517 -12.92 -0.46 -11.82
CA ASP A 517 -13.06 -1.14 -10.52
C ASP A 517 -14.41 -1.86 -10.38
N ASP A 518 -14.35 -3.03 -9.77
CA ASP A 518 -15.44 -4.02 -9.65
C ASP A 518 -16.26 -4.15 -10.94
N ILE A 519 -15.58 -4.34 -12.07
CA ILE A 519 -16.22 -4.54 -13.40
C ILE A 519 -17.17 -5.74 -13.39
N ASP A 520 -17.13 -6.57 -12.35
CA ASP A 520 -18.08 -7.66 -12.14
C ASP A 520 -19.54 -7.20 -12.06
N ALA A 521 -19.78 -5.95 -11.66
CA ALA A 521 -21.11 -5.36 -11.55
C ALA A 521 -21.85 -5.30 -12.90
N VAL A 522 -21.17 -5.36 -14.04
CA VAL A 522 -21.82 -5.42 -15.38
C VAL A 522 -22.27 -6.83 -15.77
N PHE A 523 -21.92 -7.87 -14.99
CA PHE A 523 -22.33 -9.24 -15.28
C PHE A 523 -23.52 -9.64 -14.41
N PRO A 524 -24.51 -10.37 -14.96
CA PRO A 524 -25.56 -10.95 -14.14
C PRO A 524 -24.94 -11.97 -13.17
N TYR A 525 -25.03 -11.69 -11.87
CA TYR A 525 -24.54 -12.59 -10.83
C TYR A 525 -25.41 -13.86 -10.82
N LYS A 526 -24.78 -15.04 -10.92
CA LYS A 526 -25.50 -16.34 -10.99
C LYS A 526 -26.49 -16.62 -9.85
N ASP A 527 -26.38 -15.92 -8.72
CA ASP A 527 -27.16 -16.15 -7.50
C ASP A 527 -28.01 -14.95 -7.04
N ASN A 528 -27.96 -13.79 -7.71
CA ASN A 528 -28.74 -12.59 -7.36
C ASN A 528 -29.54 -12.09 -8.56
N LEU A 529 -30.83 -11.77 -8.35
CA LEU A 529 -31.84 -11.38 -9.34
C LEU A 529 -31.66 -9.96 -9.94
N MET A 530 -30.47 -9.35 -9.83
CA MET A 530 -30.18 -8.12 -10.58
C MET A 530 -29.99 -8.52 -12.05
N ILE A 531 -31.02 -8.30 -12.85
CA ILE A 531 -30.93 -8.44 -14.30
C ILE A 531 -30.28 -7.15 -14.80
N VAL A 532 -28.95 -7.15 -14.88
CA VAL A 532 -28.23 -6.11 -15.63
C VAL A 532 -28.63 -6.28 -17.09
N ASP A 533 -29.12 -5.20 -17.72
CA ASP A 533 -29.42 -5.21 -19.16
C ASP A 533 -28.15 -5.65 -19.91
N PRO A 534 -28.19 -6.78 -20.65
CA PRO A 534 -27.05 -7.23 -21.43
C PRO A 534 -26.48 -6.14 -22.35
N GLN A 535 -27.31 -5.20 -22.80
CA GLN A 535 -26.89 -4.08 -23.64
C GLN A 535 -25.91 -3.13 -22.91
N VAL A 536 -26.14 -2.83 -21.63
CA VAL A 536 -25.25 -1.96 -20.85
C VAL A 536 -23.86 -2.58 -20.70
N SER A 537 -23.82 -3.91 -20.50
CA SER A 537 -22.57 -4.68 -20.46
C SER A 537 -21.81 -4.59 -21.79
N GLU A 538 -22.52 -4.82 -22.91
CA GLU A 538 -21.93 -4.71 -24.26
C GLU A 538 -21.41 -3.29 -24.54
N ASP A 539 -22.17 -2.25 -24.22
CA ASP A 539 -21.82 -0.85 -24.46
C ASP A 539 -20.56 -0.44 -23.68
N ILE A 540 -20.43 -0.84 -22.40
CA ILE A 540 -19.24 -0.57 -21.59
C ILE A 540 -18.01 -1.29 -22.17
N PHE A 541 -18.14 -2.55 -22.60
CA PHE A 541 -17.02 -3.26 -23.22
C PHE A 541 -16.67 -2.72 -24.61
N ASP A 542 -17.62 -2.17 -25.36
CA ASP A 542 -17.37 -1.49 -26.62
C ASP A 542 -16.59 -0.17 -26.43
N ILE A 543 -16.93 0.61 -25.40
CA ILE A 543 -16.10 1.76 -24.96
C ILE A 543 -14.67 1.28 -24.64
N CYS A 544 -14.52 0.19 -23.89
CA CYS A 544 -13.20 -0.35 -23.56
C CYS A 544 -12.41 -0.75 -24.82
N LYS A 545 -13.06 -1.37 -25.82
CA LYS A 545 -12.43 -1.75 -27.10
C LYS A 545 -12.00 -0.53 -27.92
N GLU A 546 -12.74 0.57 -27.86
CA GLU A 546 -12.35 1.83 -28.51
C GLU A 546 -11.15 2.46 -27.80
N LEU A 547 -11.17 2.52 -26.47
CA LEU A 547 -10.11 3.14 -25.66
C LEU A 547 -8.74 2.46 -25.85
N ILE A 548 -8.68 1.14 -26.00
CA ILE A 548 -7.41 0.42 -26.25
C ILE A 548 -6.79 0.71 -27.61
N GLN A 549 -7.54 1.26 -28.57
CA GLN A 549 -7.01 1.67 -29.88
C GLN A 549 -6.25 3.00 -29.80
N ILE A 550 -6.40 3.76 -28.71
CA ILE A 550 -5.77 5.07 -28.55
C ILE A 550 -4.31 4.86 -28.09
N PRO A 551 -3.32 5.32 -28.89
CA PRO A 551 -1.91 5.15 -28.52
C PRO A 551 -1.57 5.87 -27.21
N GLY A 552 -1.13 5.12 -26.21
CA GLY A 552 -0.71 5.67 -24.92
C GLY A 552 -1.77 5.60 -23.82
N THR A 553 -3.01 5.24 -24.16
CA THR A 553 -4.04 4.86 -23.18
C THR A 553 -3.77 3.44 -22.67
N ARG A 554 -3.97 3.21 -21.38
CA ARG A 554 -3.82 1.91 -20.71
C ARG A 554 -5.05 1.60 -19.89
N LEU A 555 -5.54 0.36 -19.95
CA LEU A 555 -6.67 -0.09 -19.14
C LEU A 555 -6.23 -1.03 -18.03
N CYS A 556 -6.85 -0.92 -16.86
CA CYS A 556 -6.66 -1.84 -15.74
C CYS A 556 -8.03 -2.29 -15.25
N PHE A 557 -8.31 -3.58 -15.37
CA PHE A 557 -9.57 -4.15 -14.92
C PHE A 557 -9.39 -4.81 -13.56
N ILE A 558 -10.29 -4.54 -12.63
CA ILE A 558 -10.38 -5.23 -11.34
C ILE A 558 -11.62 -6.12 -11.37
N THR A 559 -11.42 -7.41 -11.16
CA THR A 559 -12.50 -8.40 -11.28
C THR A 559 -12.29 -9.59 -10.35
N ARG A 560 -13.34 -10.36 -10.11
CA ARG A 560 -13.39 -11.63 -9.38
C ARG A 560 -13.41 -12.80 -10.36
N GLN A 561 -13.88 -12.60 -11.59
CA GLN A 561 -14.05 -13.64 -12.61
C GLN A 561 -13.30 -13.33 -13.93
N PRO A 562 -13.18 -14.31 -14.85
CA PRO A 562 -12.64 -14.03 -16.17
C PRO A 562 -13.54 -13.06 -16.96
N LEU A 563 -12.92 -12.12 -17.68
CA LEU A 563 -13.61 -11.14 -18.54
C LEU A 563 -13.99 -11.76 -19.89
N PRO A 564 -14.87 -11.12 -20.69
CA PRO A 564 -15.10 -11.50 -22.08
C PRO A 564 -13.89 -11.17 -22.96
N GLU A 565 -13.82 -11.82 -24.13
CA GLU A 565 -12.84 -11.50 -25.16
C GLU A 565 -12.98 -10.03 -25.64
N PRO A 566 -11.89 -9.30 -25.92
CA PRO A 566 -10.49 -9.75 -25.96
C PRO A 566 -9.74 -9.65 -24.62
N PHE A 567 -10.41 -9.30 -23.52
CA PHE A 567 -9.77 -9.01 -22.23
C PHE A 567 -9.47 -10.28 -21.39
N ASN A 568 -9.86 -11.46 -21.88
CA ASN A 568 -9.63 -12.75 -21.23
C ASN A 568 -8.24 -13.35 -21.55
N THR A 569 -7.17 -12.64 -21.22
CA THR A 569 -5.80 -13.05 -21.57
C THR A 569 -5.00 -13.45 -20.33
N PRO A 570 -4.75 -14.76 -20.08
CA PRO A 570 -4.04 -15.23 -18.89
C PRO A 570 -2.66 -14.59 -18.68
N GLU A 571 -1.94 -14.27 -19.75
CA GLU A 571 -0.62 -13.66 -19.70
C GLU A 571 -0.65 -12.23 -19.17
N GLN A 572 -1.79 -11.55 -19.25
CA GLN A 572 -2.00 -10.16 -18.79
C GLN A 572 -2.80 -10.08 -17.48
N THR A 573 -3.15 -11.24 -16.91
CA THR A 573 -3.97 -11.37 -15.69
C THR A 573 -3.12 -11.84 -14.52
N ALA A 574 -3.06 -11.04 -13.45
CA ALA A 574 -2.51 -11.50 -12.17
C ALA A 574 -3.65 -11.92 -11.24
N ILE A 575 -3.58 -13.16 -10.74
CA ILE A 575 -4.51 -13.66 -9.72
C ILE A 575 -3.94 -13.33 -8.34
N LEU A 576 -4.52 -12.30 -7.71
CA LEU A 576 -4.18 -11.85 -6.37
C LEU A 576 -4.68 -12.86 -5.33
N LYS A 577 -3.78 -13.28 -4.44
CA LYS A 577 -4.01 -14.22 -3.33
C LYS A 577 -3.59 -13.58 -2.01
N GLY A 578 -3.71 -14.27 -0.89
CA GLY A 578 -3.19 -13.81 0.40
C GLY A 578 -1.75 -13.28 0.35
N MET A 579 -1.46 -12.29 1.18
CA MET A 579 -0.18 -11.57 1.23
C MET A 579 1.00 -12.48 1.62
N ASP A 580 2.23 -12.07 1.29
CA ASP A 580 3.42 -12.68 1.87
C ASP A 580 3.39 -12.59 3.40
N HIS A 581 4.03 -13.55 4.08
CA HIS A 581 3.95 -13.65 5.53
C HIS A 581 4.57 -12.45 6.23
N ASP A 582 5.70 -11.94 5.75
CA ASP A 582 6.40 -10.84 6.40
C ASP A 582 5.64 -9.53 6.18
N ASP A 583 5.12 -9.32 4.96
CA ASP A 583 4.22 -8.21 4.65
C ASP A 583 2.91 -8.28 5.44
N ALA A 584 2.35 -9.47 5.65
CA ALA A 584 1.16 -9.67 6.46
C ALA A 584 1.39 -9.32 7.93
N ILE A 585 2.56 -9.69 8.49
CA ILE A 585 2.93 -9.30 9.86
C ILE A 585 3.09 -7.79 9.94
N ARG A 586 3.74 -7.17 8.95
CA ARG A 586 3.90 -5.72 8.87
C ARG A 586 2.55 -5.01 8.78
N LEU A 587 1.59 -5.53 8.02
CA LEU A 587 0.23 -4.96 7.94
C LEU A 587 -0.49 -5.00 9.29
N VAL A 588 -0.36 -6.09 10.06
CA VAL A 588 -0.91 -6.15 11.43
C VAL A 588 -0.25 -5.12 12.34
N TYR A 589 1.07 -4.96 12.24
CA TYR A 589 1.82 -3.99 13.03
C TYR A 589 1.42 -2.53 12.70
N GLU A 590 1.35 -2.18 11.41
CA GLU A 590 0.96 -0.83 10.97
C GLU A 590 -0.52 -0.57 11.28
N SER A 591 -1.40 -1.58 11.24
CA SER A 591 -2.80 -1.40 11.67
C SER A 591 -2.92 -1.13 13.17
N MET A 592 -2.10 -1.75 14.01
CA MET A 592 -2.02 -1.41 15.45
C MET A 592 -1.55 0.04 15.66
N THR A 593 -0.49 0.44 14.94
CA THR A 593 0.08 1.78 15.02
C THR A 593 -0.93 2.85 14.63
N TYR A 594 -1.65 2.64 13.52
CA TYR A 594 -2.73 3.53 13.07
C TYR A 594 -3.85 3.70 14.11
N ASN A 595 -4.25 2.59 14.74
CA ASN A 595 -5.27 2.59 15.80
C ASN A 595 -4.75 3.10 17.15
N LYS A 596 -3.51 3.64 17.21
CA LYS A 596 -2.85 4.12 18.44
C LYS A 596 -2.78 3.06 19.54
N LEU A 597 -2.65 1.79 19.15
CA LEU A 597 -2.52 0.66 20.05
C LEU A 597 -1.04 0.37 20.29
N ASP A 598 -0.55 0.60 21.52
CA ASP A 598 0.84 0.29 21.84
C ASP A 598 1.03 -1.22 21.95
N ILE A 599 1.74 -1.76 20.97
CA ILE A 599 2.11 -3.17 20.90
C ILE A 599 2.88 -3.67 22.14
N LYS A 600 3.55 -2.78 22.89
CA LYS A 600 4.23 -3.12 24.16
C LYS A 600 3.23 -3.56 25.24
N GLU A 601 2.00 -3.05 25.20
CA GLU A 601 0.94 -3.40 26.14
C GLU A 601 0.27 -4.75 25.81
N ALA A 602 0.50 -5.28 24.60
CA ALA A 602 -0.08 -6.54 24.18
C ALA A 602 0.49 -7.73 25.01
N PRO A 603 -0.35 -8.62 25.56
CA PRO A 603 0.13 -9.71 26.39
C PRO A 603 0.83 -10.80 25.57
N GLY A 604 1.79 -11.49 26.17
CA GLY A 604 2.40 -12.69 25.58
C GLY A 604 3.41 -12.47 24.44
N ASN A 605 3.97 -11.26 24.32
CA ASN A 605 4.98 -10.90 23.30
C ASN A 605 6.35 -11.60 23.43
N ARG A 606 6.58 -12.42 24.47
CA ARG A 606 7.89 -13.05 24.69
C ARG A 606 8.23 -14.13 23.65
N ASN A 607 7.25 -14.91 23.20
CA ASN A 607 7.44 -15.93 22.16
C ASN A 607 6.22 -15.91 21.22
N PRO A 608 6.05 -14.85 20.41
CA PRO A 608 4.91 -14.73 19.52
C PRO A 608 5.14 -15.59 18.28
N ASP A 609 4.19 -16.47 17.97
CA ASP A 609 4.19 -17.20 16.69
C ASP A 609 3.43 -16.38 15.63
N LEU A 610 4.11 -15.36 15.10
CA LEU A 610 3.55 -14.38 14.18
C LEU A 610 3.13 -15.01 12.85
N HIS A 611 3.96 -15.90 12.30
CA HIS A 611 3.63 -16.62 11.08
C HIS A 611 2.37 -17.47 11.27
N ARG A 612 2.18 -18.13 12.42
CA ARG A 612 0.95 -18.87 12.71
C ARG A 612 -0.26 -17.95 12.85
N LEU A 613 -0.10 -16.73 13.39
CA LEU A 613 -1.17 -15.75 13.45
C LEU A 613 -1.63 -15.37 12.04
N VAL A 614 -0.74 -14.90 11.18
CA VAL A 614 -1.14 -14.45 9.82
C VAL A 614 -1.62 -15.61 8.95
N ARG A 615 -1.03 -16.81 9.09
CA ARG A 615 -1.53 -18.04 8.44
C ARG A 615 -2.93 -18.43 8.92
N SER A 616 -3.30 -18.12 10.15
CA SER A 616 -4.64 -18.48 10.67
C SER A 616 -5.78 -17.77 9.94
N VAL A 617 -5.47 -16.65 9.26
CA VAL A 617 -6.39 -15.92 8.39
C VAL A 617 -5.96 -15.99 6.92
N LYS A 618 -5.11 -16.97 6.57
CA LYS A 618 -4.56 -17.19 5.21
C LYS A 618 -3.89 -15.96 4.59
N CYS A 619 -3.35 -15.07 5.42
CA CYS A 619 -2.76 -13.79 5.00
C CYS A 619 -3.73 -12.89 4.19
N HIS A 620 -5.04 -13.02 4.40
CA HIS A 620 -6.05 -12.20 3.72
C HIS A 620 -5.97 -10.73 4.15
N ALA A 621 -5.72 -9.82 3.21
CA ALA A 621 -5.36 -8.43 3.50
C ALA A 621 -6.37 -7.71 4.40
N LYS A 622 -7.67 -7.76 4.06
CA LYS A 622 -8.74 -7.15 4.87
C LYS A 622 -8.85 -7.78 6.26
N ALA A 623 -8.62 -9.09 6.40
CA ALA A 623 -8.68 -9.76 7.71
C ALA A 623 -7.52 -9.32 8.62
N LEU A 624 -6.33 -9.16 8.05
CA LEU A 624 -5.13 -8.73 8.77
C LEU A 624 -5.28 -7.32 9.36
N GLN A 625 -5.94 -6.40 8.64
CA GLN A 625 -6.21 -5.03 9.14
C GLN A 625 -6.95 -5.07 10.49
N TYR A 626 -7.87 -6.01 10.66
CA TYR A 626 -8.69 -6.16 11.87
C TYR A 626 -8.08 -7.02 12.98
N LEU A 627 -6.91 -7.63 12.75
CA LEU A 627 -6.25 -8.43 13.79
C LEU A 627 -5.63 -7.56 14.90
N GLY A 628 -5.20 -6.33 14.60
CA GLY A 628 -4.49 -5.46 15.53
C GLY A 628 -5.17 -5.34 16.91
N PRO A 629 -6.44 -4.91 17.00
CA PRO A 629 -7.17 -4.82 18.26
C PRO A 629 -7.30 -6.16 19.01
N THR A 630 -7.45 -7.26 18.28
CA THR A 630 -7.55 -8.61 18.86
C THR A 630 -6.22 -9.05 19.48
N VAL A 631 -5.12 -8.80 18.76
CA VAL A 631 -3.75 -9.08 19.23
C VAL A 631 -3.40 -8.22 20.42
N HIS A 632 -3.74 -6.92 20.40
CA HIS A 632 -3.53 -6.02 21.53
C HIS A 632 -4.23 -6.53 22.81
N ARG A 633 -5.50 -6.94 22.70
CA ARG A 633 -6.30 -7.37 23.86
C ARG A 633 -5.88 -8.72 24.45
N ARG A 634 -5.47 -9.67 23.61
CA ARG A 634 -5.33 -11.09 23.99
C ARG A 634 -3.96 -11.70 23.72
N GLY A 635 -3.11 -11.03 22.97
CA GLY A 635 -1.80 -11.52 22.57
C GLY A 635 -1.83 -12.40 21.32
N VAL A 636 -0.69 -12.51 20.65
CA VAL A 636 -0.53 -13.22 19.36
C VAL A 636 -0.98 -14.68 19.44
N ASN A 637 -0.50 -15.42 20.43
CA ASN A 637 -0.71 -16.88 20.51
C ASN A 637 -2.17 -17.26 20.80
N ILE A 638 -2.87 -16.50 21.66
CA ILE A 638 -4.28 -16.74 21.97
C ILE A 638 -5.14 -16.35 20.77
N SER A 639 -4.84 -15.21 20.14
CA SER A 639 -5.53 -14.73 18.94
C SER A 639 -5.42 -15.74 17.81
N SER A 640 -4.22 -16.25 17.54
CA SER A 640 -3.99 -17.29 16.53
C SER A 640 -4.80 -18.57 16.79
N LYS A 641 -4.80 -19.09 18.04
CA LYS A 641 -5.61 -20.29 18.39
C LYS A 641 -7.10 -20.05 18.22
N ARG A 642 -7.60 -18.86 18.54
CA ARG A 642 -9.02 -18.50 18.38
C ARG A 642 -9.39 -18.42 16.90
N MET A 643 -8.58 -17.75 16.08
CA MET A 643 -8.79 -17.67 14.63
C MET A 643 -8.77 -19.05 13.98
N GLN A 644 -7.86 -19.93 14.37
CA GLN A 644 -7.85 -21.32 13.87
C GLN A 644 -9.14 -22.08 14.22
N ARG A 645 -9.68 -21.92 15.44
CA ARG A 645 -10.96 -22.54 15.83
C ARG A 645 -12.11 -21.99 15.01
N HIS A 646 -12.17 -20.68 14.82
CA HIS A 646 -13.19 -20.01 14.01
C HIS A 646 -13.12 -20.45 12.55
N MET A 647 -11.93 -20.51 11.96
CA MET A 647 -11.73 -21.00 10.60
C MET A 647 -12.20 -22.46 10.43
N ASN A 648 -11.95 -23.31 11.43
CA ASN A 648 -12.43 -24.70 11.43
C ASN A 648 -13.95 -24.82 11.58
N GLN A 649 -14.60 -23.88 12.29
CA GLN A 649 -16.07 -23.82 12.36
C GLN A 649 -16.64 -23.38 11.00
N LEU A 650 -16.09 -22.33 10.42
CA LEU A 650 -16.50 -21.80 9.11
C LEU A 650 -16.35 -22.83 7.99
N GLN A 651 -15.34 -23.70 8.03
CA GLN A 651 -15.17 -24.80 7.08
C GLN A 651 -16.36 -25.75 6.99
N LYS A 652 -17.19 -25.84 8.03
CA LYS A 652 -18.39 -26.69 8.01
C LYS A 652 -19.51 -26.09 7.16
N HIS A 653 -19.56 -24.77 7.04
CA HIS A 653 -20.65 -24.04 6.38
C HIS A 653 -20.23 -23.43 5.04
N PHE A 654 -18.95 -23.08 4.91
CA PHE A 654 -18.34 -22.56 3.70
C PHE A 654 -17.20 -23.50 3.25
N PRO A 655 -17.48 -24.51 2.41
CA PRO A 655 -16.45 -25.43 1.94
C PRO A 655 -15.40 -24.71 1.07
N ASP A 656 -15.83 -23.65 0.36
CA ASP A 656 -14.91 -22.79 -0.38
C ASP A 656 -13.86 -22.18 0.56
N GLU A 657 -12.61 -22.41 0.20
CA GLU A 657 -11.42 -21.91 0.89
C GLU A 657 -11.37 -20.40 1.02
N ARG A 658 -11.97 -19.67 0.08
CA ARG A 658 -11.83 -18.23 -0.13
C ARG A 658 -12.91 -17.44 0.58
N LYS A 659 -14.18 -17.81 0.40
CA LYS A 659 -15.32 -17.27 1.18
C LYS A 659 -15.06 -17.32 2.69
N ARG A 660 -14.36 -18.37 3.17
CA ARG A 660 -13.95 -18.50 4.57
C ARG A 660 -13.05 -17.36 5.09
N ALA A 661 -12.06 -16.93 4.31
CA ALA A 661 -11.11 -15.91 4.76
C ALA A 661 -11.80 -14.54 4.91
N LEU A 662 -12.72 -14.24 3.99
CA LEU A 662 -13.59 -13.08 4.05
C LEU A 662 -14.55 -13.15 5.26
N CYS A 663 -15.20 -14.29 5.50
CA CYS A 663 -16.03 -14.49 6.70
C CYS A 663 -15.25 -14.29 8.01
N VAL A 664 -13.97 -14.64 8.06
CA VAL A 664 -13.12 -14.32 9.23
C VAL A 664 -12.86 -12.83 9.36
N SER A 665 -12.68 -12.10 8.25
CA SER A 665 -12.57 -10.64 8.30
C SER A 665 -13.86 -9.99 8.84
N LEU A 666 -15.03 -10.50 8.42
CA LEU A 666 -16.34 -10.07 8.93
C LEU A 666 -16.48 -10.35 10.42
N GLU A 667 -16.16 -11.55 10.88
CA GLU A 667 -16.18 -11.88 12.32
C GLU A 667 -15.26 -10.96 13.14
N LEU A 668 -14.08 -10.62 12.61
CA LEU A 668 -13.15 -9.69 13.25
C LEU A 668 -13.69 -8.25 13.27
N CYS A 669 -14.39 -7.80 12.23
CA CYS A 669 -15.12 -6.53 12.22
C CYS A 669 -16.24 -6.53 13.27
N LEU A 670 -17.11 -7.54 13.23
CA LEU A 670 -18.26 -7.65 14.13
C LEU A 670 -17.82 -7.66 15.61
N GLN A 671 -16.67 -8.27 15.93
CA GLN A 671 -16.10 -8.23 17.28
C GLN A 671 -15.65 -6.84 17.76
N GLN A 672 -15.53 -5.86 16.85
CA GLN A 672 -15.21 -4.46 17.15
C GLN A 672 -16.46 -3.59 17.27
N ILE A 673 -17.59 -4.01 16.69
CA ILE A 673 -18.89 -3.35 16.84
C ILE A 673 -19.36 -3.43 18.30
N PRO A 674 -19.97 -2.37 18.87
CA PRO A 674 -20.62 -2.40 20.18
C PRO A 674 -21.58 -3.60 20.37
N GLU A 675 -21.68 -4.11 21.60
CA GLU A 675 -22.43 -5.35 21.88
C GLU A 675 -23.92 -5.21 21.61
N ASP A 676 -24.49 -4.05 21.93
CA ASP A 676 -25.88 -3.66 21.65
C ASP A 676 -26.20 -3.66 20.15
N LEU A 677 -25.35 -3.10 19.31
CA LEU A 677 -25.55 -3.13 17.86
C LEU A 677 -25.29 -4.53 17.27
N ARG A 678 -24.32 -5.26 17.84
CA ARG A 678 -24.03 -6.65 17.43
C ARG A 678 -25.21 -7.58 17.69
N GLU A 679 -25.93 -7.42 18.79
CA GLU A 679 -27.14 -8.20 19.07
C GLU A 679 -28.27 -7.92 18.07
N LYS A 680 -28.30 -6.73 17.47
CA LYS A 680 -29.26 -6.36 16.41
C LYS A 680 -28.82 -6.80 15.00
N MET A 681 -27.64 -7.40 14.82
CA MET A 681 -27.14 -7.82 13.48
C MET A 681 -27.99 -8.90 12.82
N ASP A 682 -28.69 -9.73 13.60
CA ASP A 682 -29.62 -10.74 13.08
C ASP A 682 -30.68 -10.13 12.15
N HIS A 683 -31.01 -8.85 12.32
CA HIS A 683 -31.99 -8.14 11.48
C HIS A 683 -31.54 -8.05 10.03
N MET A 684 -30.22 -7.95 9.80
CA MET A 684 -29.63 -7.82 8.47
C MET A 684 -29.77 -9.11 7.64
N SER A 685 -29.98 -10.26 8.29
CA SER A 685 -30.16 -11.54 7.60
C SER A 685 -31.41 -11.60 6.71
N LEU A 686 -32.39 -10.73 6.97
CA LEU A 686 -33.70 -10.68 6.30
C LEU A 686 -33.68 -9.86 5.01
N PHE A 687 -32.67 -9.01 4.81
CA PHE A 687 -32.53 -8.17 3.62
C PHE A 687 -31.76 -8.89 2.50
N THR A 688 -31.90 -8.42 1.26
CA THR A 688 -31.25 -9.02 0.08
C THR A 688 -29.95 -8.31 -0.29
N GLN A 689 -29.95 -6.97 -0.32
CA GLN A 689 -28.78 -6.16 -0.71
C GLN A 689 -28.59 -4.91 0.15
N GLY A 690 -29.68 -4.29 0.60
CA GLY A 690 -29.64 -3.09 1.42
C GLY A 690 -30.80 -3.08 2.40
N ALA A 691 -30.66 -2.31 3.47
CA ALA A 691 -31.69 -2.17 4.48
C ALA A 691 -32.25 -0.75 4.46
N ASN A 692 -33.57 -0.66 4.57
CA ASN A 692 -34.25 0.62 4.65
C ASN A 692 -34.55 0.99 6.09
N SER A 693 -34.39 2.27 6.40
CA SER A 693 -34.67 2.88 7.71
C SER A 693 -36.05 2.53 8.26
N ILE A 694 -37.10 2.54 7.43
CA ILE A 694 -38.48 2.19 7.81
C ILE A 694 -38.52 0.73 8.25
N VAL A 695 -38.07 -0.20 7.41
CA VAL A 695 -38.10 -1.63 7.72
C VAL A 695 -37.23 -1.96 8.94
N LEU A 696 -36.04 -1.37 9.05
CA LEU A 696 -35.16 -1.52 10.21
C LEU A 696 -35.81 -1.03 11.51
N SER A 697 -36.51 0.11 11.46
CA SER A 697 -37.18 0.68 12.63
C SER A 697 -38.37 -0.16 13.10
N VAL A 698 -39.06 -0.83 12.18
CA VAL A 698 -40.11 -1.82 12.48
C VAL A 698 -39.49 -3.06 13.15
N ILE A 699 -38.40 -3.60 12.60
CA ILE A 699 -37.73 -4.80 13.15
C ILE A 699 -37.16 -4.52 14.55
N ASN A 700 -36.49 -3.38 14.74
CA ASN A 700 -35.98 -2.93 16.04
C ASN A 700 -37.11 -2.72 17.06
N GLY A 701 -38.33 -2.47 16.58
CA GLY A 701 -39.52 -2.27 17.41
C GLY A 701 -39.60 -0.87 18.04
N GLU A 702 -38.79 0.06 17.57
CA GLU A 702 -38.72 1.44 18.06
C GLU A 702 -39.94 2.26 17.59
N ILE A 703 -40.46 1.96 16.39
CA ILE A 703 -41.73 2.51 15.91
C ILE A 703 -42.88 2.24 16.90
N PHE A 704 -42.94 1.05 17.50
CA PHE A 704 -43.97 0.74 18.50
C PHE A 704 -43.82 1.57 19.78
N THR A 705 -42.61 2.02 20.10
CA THR A 705 -42.36 2.88 21.26
C THR A 705 -42.83 4.31 20.99
N VAL A 706 -42.63 4.81 19.77
CA VAL A 706 -43.19 6.10 19.31
C VAL A 706 -44.72 6.03 19.33
N MET A 707 -45.30 4.98 18.73
CA MET A 707 -46.75 4.75 18.76
C MET A 707 -47.30 4.65 20.18
N ARG A 708 -46.62 3.91 21.07
CA ARG A 708 -47.03 3.79 22.47
C ARG A 708 -46.93 5.12 23.21
N ARG A 709 -45.89 5.92 22.97
CA ARG A 709 -45.78 7.27 23.56
C ARG A 709 -46.88 8.21 23.08
N LEU A 710 -47.23 8.14 21.80
CA LEU A 710 -48.36 8.88 21.25
C LEU A 710 -49.67 8.44 21.91
N ILE A 711 -49.90 7.13 22.06
CA ILE A 711 -51.06 6.56 22.74
C ILE A 711 -51.08 6.96 24.22
N ASP A 712 -49.97 6.82 24.95
CA ASP A 712 -49.83 7.13 26.37
C ASP A 712 -50.04 8.63 26.62
N LYS A 713 -49.52 9.50 25.75
CA LYS A 713 -49.80 10.95 25.83
C LYS A 713 -51.28 11.23 25.60
N THR A 714 -51.90 10.55 24.63
CA THR A 714 -53.33 10.69 24.37
C THR A 714 -54.17 10.13 25.53
N TYR A 715 -53.68 9.07 26.19
CA TYR A 715 -54.29 8.44 27.35
C TYR A 715 -54.15 9.29 28.61
N ASP A 716 -52.99 9.87 28.89
CA ASP A 716 -52.77 10.79 30.02
C ASP A 716 -53.65 12.06 29.89
N GLU A 717 -53.91 12.50 28.66
CA GLU A 717 -54.82 13.63 28.37
C GLU A 717 -56.31 13.26 28.50
N CYS A 718 -56.68 11.98 28.39
CA CYS A 718 -58.07 11.51 28.43
C CYS A 718 -58.47 10.83 29.75
N GLY A 719 -57.56 10.09 30.39
CA GLY A 719 -57.80 9.25 31.57
C GLY A 719 -58.73 8.04 31.36
N ASP A 720 -59.28 7.87 30.16
CA ASP A 720 -60.25 6.82 29.79
C ASP A 720 -59.81 6.09 28.50
N ILE A 721 -59.77 4.76 28.56
CA ILE A 721 -59.33 3.89 27.46
C ILE A 721 -60.27 3.96 26.25
N ASP A 722 -61.59 4.07 26.45
CA ASP A 722 -62.56 4.10 25.35
C ASP A 722 -62.54 5.47 24.64
N GLU A 723 -62.28 6.55 25.38
CA GLU A 723 -62.07 7.89 24.81
C GLU A 723 -60.72 7.98 24.10
N THR A 724 -59.69 7.32 24.64
CA THR A 724 -58.38 7.22 23.99
C THR A 724 -58.48 6.49 22.66
N ILE A 725 -59.18 5.35 22.59
CA ILE A 725 -59.41 4.61 21.34
C ILE A 725 -60.13 5.49 20.31
N LYS A 726 -61.14 6.28 20.73
CA LYS A 726 -61.81 7.24 19.84
C LYS A 726 -60.88 8.36 19.37
N ARG A 727 -60.03 8.91 20.24
CA ARG A 727 -59.08 9.96 19.85
C ARG A 727 -57.99 9.43 18.93
N VAL A 728 -57.45 8.24 19.19
CA VAL A 728 -56.48 7.58 18.29
C VAL A 728 -57.10 7.38 16.91
N LYS A 729 -58.36 6.93 16.82
CA LYS A 729 -59.09 6.86 15.54
C LYS A 729 -59.31 8.23 14.89
N SER A 730 -59.57 9.28 15.68
CA SER A 730 -59.66 10.65 15.12
C SER A 730 -58.30 11.22 14.68
N ILE A 731 -57.19 10.77 15.29
CA ILE A 731 -55.82 11.09 14.87
C ILE A 731 -55.52 10.37 13.54
N GLU A 732 -55.98 9.12 13.38
CA GLU A 732 -56.02 8.40 12.09
C GLU A 732 -56.94 9.04 11.05
N GLU A 733 -57.71 10.07 11.37
CA GLU A 733 -58.54 10.81 10.41
C GLU A 733 -58.01 12.24 10.15
N SER A 734 -57.09 12.75 10.99
CA SER A 734 -56.56 14.12 10.90
C SER A 734 -55.26 14.20 10.11
N ALA A 735 -55.29 14.84 8.94
CA ALA A 735 -54.13 14.98 8.05
C ALA A 735 -52.91 15.65 8.71
N VAL A 736 -53.12 16.71 9.51
CA VAL A 736 -52.02 17.47 10.17
C VAL A 736 -51.34 16.66 11.28
N MET A 737 -52.11 15.86 12.02
CA MET A 737 -51.55 15.01 13.08
C MET A 737 -50.89 13.76 12.50
N LYS A 738 -51.42 13.20 11.39
CA LYS A 738 -50.74 12.16 10.59
C LYS A 738 -49.39 12.64 10.10
N GLU A 739 -49.31 13.82 9.50
CA GLU A 739 -48.07 14.37 8.96
C GLU A 739 -47.01 14.56 10.06
N LYS A 740 -47.43 15.05 11.24
CA LYS A 740 -46.52 15.19 12.39
C LYS A 740 -46.03 13.84 12.93
N ALA A 741 -46.92 12.85 13.06
CA ALA A 741 -46.56 11.51 13.50
C ALA A 741 -45.65 10.80 12.48
N LEU A 742 -45.93 10.94 11.19
CA LEU A 742 -45.09 10.44 10.09
C LEU A 742 -43.70 11.06 10.12
N LYS A 743 -43.59 12.36 10.38
CA LYS A 743 -42.30 13.05 10.53
C LYS A 743 -41.49 12.50 11.71
N GLU A 744 -42.10 12.33 12.88
CA GLU A 744 -41.43 11.75 14.05
C GLU A 744 -40.99 10.29 13.80
N ILE A 745 -41.80 9.49 13.11
CA ILE A 745 -41.46 8.12 12.69
C ILE A 745 -40.28 8.13 11.72
N TYR A 746 -40.30 9.02 10.73
CA TYR A 746 -39.23 9.14 9.75
C TYR A 746 -37.90 9.59 10.38
N GLU A 747 -37.92 10.55 11.32
CA GLU A 747 -36.73 10.98 12.05
C GLU A 747 -36.12 9.83 12.88
N VAL A 748 -36.95 9.01 13.53
CA VAL A 748 -36.51 7.82 14.27
C VAL A 748 -35.93 6.77 13.32
N ALA A 749 -36.60 6.49 12.21
CA ALA A 749 -36.13 5.57 11.19
C ALA A 749 -34.75 6.00 10.67
N LEU A 750 -34.58 7.27 10.30
CA LEU A 750 -33.32 7.81 9.80
C LEU A 750 -32.21 7.72 10.86
N SER A 751 -32.52 7.97 12.13
CA SER A 751 -31.56 7.83 13.23
C SER A 751 -31.02 6.41 13.35
N ILE A 752 -31.85 5.39 13.10
CA ILE A 752 -31.44 3.98 13.16
C ILE A 752 -30.52 3.63 11.99
N SER A 753 -30.90 4.00 10.75
CA SER A 753 -30.01 3.78 9.60
C SER A 753 -28.67 4.49 9.79
N ASN A 754 -28.68 5.68 10.39
CA ASN A 754 -27.46 6.42 10.71
C ASN A 754 -26.65 5.71 11.81
N GLU A 755 -27.26 5.14 12.84
CA GLU A 755 -26.55 4.34 13.87
C GLU A 755 -25.78 3.15 13.24
N TYR A 756 -26.43 2.42 12.33
CA TYR A 756 -25.79 1.35 11.57
C TYR A 756 -24.69 1.89 10.65
N HIS A 757 -24.97 2.95 9.89
CA HIS A 757 -24.02 3.55 8.97
C HIS A 757 -22.78 4.09 9.70
N ASP A 758 -22.95 4.94 10.72
CA ASP A 758 -21.86 5.56 11.49
C ASP A 758 -20.95 4.51 12.12
N THR A 759 -21.53 3.39 12.57
CA THR A 759 -20.76 2.31 13.20
C THR A 759 -20.06 1.42 12.18
N MET A 760 -20.71 1.11 11.05
CA MET A 760 -20.30 0.04 10.14
C MET A 760 -19.63 0.52 8.85
N SER A 761 -19.83 1.78 8.46
CA SER A 761 -19.20 2.42 7.28
C SER A 761 -17.67 2.41 7.38
N SER A 762 -17.14 2.67 8.58
CA SER A 762 -15.69 2.63 8.85
C SER A 762 -15.06 1.25 8.59
N PHE A 763 -15.86 0.18 8.58
CA PHE A 763 -15.43 -1.17 8.24
C PHE A 763 -15.67 -1.53 6.77
N GLY A 764 -16.34 -0.68 6.00
CA GLY A 764 -16.77 -0.95 4.63
C GLY A 764 -17.83 -2.04 4.55
N LEU A 765 -18.67 -2.16 5.58
CA LEU A 765 -19.76 -3.15 5.61
C LEU A 765 -21.08 -2.58 5.11
N VAL A 766 -21.19 -1.25 5.10
CA VAL A 766 -22.43 -0.50 4.89
C VAL A 766 -22.11 0.83 4.24
N GLU A 767 -22.87 1.22 3.22
CA GLU A 767 -22.82 2.56 2.61
C GLU A 767 -24.18 3.24 2.68
N TYR A 768 -24.23 4.57 2.76
CA TYR A 768 -25.49 5.30 2.76
C TYR A 768 -25.88 5.67 1.33
N LEU A 769 -27.02 5.17 0.86
CA LEU A 769 -27.50 5.38 -0.51
C LEU A 769 -28.50 6.55 -0.63
N GLY A 770 -28.69 7.34 0.43
CA GLY A 770 -29.73 8.37 0.48
C GLY A 770 -31.07 7.84 1.00
N MET A 771 -31.99 8.75 1.32
CA MET A 771 -33.40 8.43 1.69
C MET A 771 -33.57 7.39 2.82
N GLY A 772 -32.59 7.31 3.73
CA GLY A 772 -32.62 6.33 4.82
C GLY A 772 -32.30 4.89 4.38
N HIS A 773 -31.79 4.70 3.17
CA HIS A 773 -31.26 3.43 2.70
C HIS A 773 -29.79 3.27 3.03
N ILE A 774 -29.46 2.05 3.47
CA ILE A 774 -28.08 1.61 3.60
C ILE A 774 -27.83 0.38 2.73
N SER A 775 -26.75 0.35 1.97
CA SER A 775 -26.27 -0.87 1.32
C SER A 775 -25.68 -1.81 2.37
N LEU A 776 -25.73 -3.12 2.14
CA LEU A 776 -25.10 -4.12 3.00
C LEU A 776 -24.13 -4.93 2.14
N HIS A 777 -22.90 -5.09 2.63
CA HIS A 777 -21.93 -5.97 1.98
C HIS A 777 -22.54 -7.38 1.82
N PRO A 778 -22.58 -7.99 0.61
CA PRO A 778 -23.32 -9.23 0.37
C PRO A 778 -22.91 -10.38 1.30
N GLU A 779 -21.62 -10.50 1.57
CA GLU A 779 -21.06 -11.53 2.44
C GLU A 779 -21.35 -11.29 3.92
N LEU A 780 -21.69 -10.06 4.35
CA LEU A 780 -22.22 -9.81 5.69
C LEU A 780 -23.57 -10.52 5.87
N ILE A 781 -24.46 -10.39 4.89
CA ILE A 781 -25.79 -11.03 4.92
C ILE A 781 -25.62 -12.56 4.96
N GLU A 782 -24.79 -13.13 4.08
CA GLU A 782 -24.49 -14.56 4.05
C GLU A 782 -23.87 -15.03 5.38
N TYR A 783 -22.94 -14.26 5.95
CA TYR A 783 -22.31 -14.56 7.23
C TYR A 783 -23.33 -14.61 8.38
N VAL A 784 -24.14 -13.56 8.54
CA VAL A 784 -25.13 -13.44 9.62
C VAL A 784 -26.13 -14.58 9.54
N ARG A 785 -26.68 -14.88 8.35
CA ARG A 785 -27.64 -15.98 8.10
C ARG A 785 -27.14 -17.33 8.62
N HIS A 786 -25.84 -17.58 8.57
CA HIS A 786 -25.24 -18.87 8.97
C HIS A 786 -24.66 -18.90 10.40
N HIS A 787 -24.39 -17.76 11.04
CA HIS A 787 -23.59 -17.71 12.28
C HIS A 787 -24.25 -17.02 13.48
N GLN A 788 -25.14 -16.04 13.28
CA GLN A 788 -25.64 -15.22 14.38
C GLN A 788 -27.12 -15.40 14.68
N VAL A 789 -27.91 -15.87 13.70
CA VAL A 789 -29.37 -16.00 13.84
C VAL A 789 -29.76 -16.94 14.97
N LYS A 790 -30.22 -16.38 16.09
CA LYS A 790 -30.86 -17.13 17.18
C LYS A 790 -32.26 -17.56 16.70
N PRO A 791 -32.60 -18.87 16.67
CA PRO A 791 -33.89 -19.34 16.14
C PRO A 791 -35.11 -18.69 16.78
N GLU A 792 -35.05 -18.37 18.07
CA GLU A 792 -36.13 -17.74 18.84
C GLU A 792 -36.36 -16.27 18.45
N LEU A 793 -35.30 -15.55 18.05
CA LEU A 793 -35.40 -14.14 17.64
C LEU A 793 -35.73 -14.01 16.15
N TYR A 794 -35.33 -14.99 15.33
CA TYR A 794 -35.57 -14.99 13.90
C TYR A 794 -37.07 -14.92 13.55
N SER A 795 -37.91 -15.76 14.16
CA SER A 795 -39.35 -15.76 13.86
C SER A 795 -40.01 -14.43 14.17
N ARG A 796 -39.66 -13.81 15.31
CA ARG A 796 -40.19 -12.49 15.69
C ARG A 796 -39.72 -11.38 14.74
N ASN A 797 -38.45 -11.44 14.32
CA ASN A 797 -37.89 -10.46 13.40
C ASN A 797 -38.48 -10.62 11.99
N LEU A 798 -38.77 -11.87 11.59
CA LEU A 798 -39.40 -12.20 10.32
C LEU A 798 -40.82 -11.64 10.21
N GLU A 799 -41.65 -11.80 11.25
CA GLU A 799 -43.00 -11.20 11.30
C GLU A 799 -42.95 -9.67 11.20
N ARG A 800 -41.98 -9.05 11.88
CA ARG A 800 -41.78 -7.59 11.82
C ARG A 800 -41.26 -7.13 10.47
N TRP A 801 -40.38 -7.89 9.84
CA TRP A 801 -39.87 -7.60 8.50
C TRP A 801 -40.97 -7.69 7.46
N GLU A 802 -41.84 -8.71 7.49
CA GLU A 802 -43.01 -8.80 6.61
C GLU A 802 -43.89 -7.54 6.73
N MET A 803 -44.19 -7.11 7.95
CA MET A 803 -44.97 -5.89 8.18
C MET A 803 -44.26 -4.63 7.68
N GLY A 804 -42.94 -4.55 7.83
CA GLY A 804 -42.13 -3.48 7.28
C GLY A 804 -42.18 -3.43 5.75
N MET A 805 -42.02 -4.58 5.08
CA MET A 805 -42.06 -4.68 3.61
C MET A 805 -43.42 -4.29 3.04
N ARG A 806 -44.52 -4.69 3.70
CA ARG A 806 -45.87 -4.22 3.33
C ARG A 806 -46.00 -2.70 3.42
N THR A 807 -45.46 -2.11 4.48
CA THR A 807 -45.48 -0.64 4.67
C THR A 807 -44.71 0.07 3.55
N VAL A 808 -43.59 -0.50 3.10
CA VAL A 808 -42.81 0.02 1.97
C VAL A 808 -43.60 -0.01 0.67
N ILE A 809 -44.28 -1.14 0.38
CA ILE A 809 -45.14 -1.28 -0.80
C ILE A 809 -46.26 -0.23 -0.79
N ASP A 810 -47.00 -0.12 0.32
CA ASP A 810 -48.09 0.85 0.46
C ASP A 810 -47.59 2.30 0.27
N MET A 811 -46.38 2.59 0.75
CA MET A 811 -45.77 3.92 0.61
C MET A 811 -45.40 4.23 -0.83
N ILE A 812 -44.73 3.30 -1.53
CA ILE A 812 -44.38 3.47 -2.95
C ILE A 812 -45.67 3.65 -3.75
N TYR A 813 -46.60 2.71 -3.62
CA TYR A 813 -47.85 2.69 -4.38
C TYR A 813 -48.73 3.92 -4.15
N SER A 814 -48.84 4.42 -2.91
CA SER A 814 -49.63 5.62 -2.61
C SER A 814 -49.01 6.94 -3.10
N LYS A 815 -47.76 6.92 -3.57
CA LYS A 815 -47.00 8.12 -3.95
C LYS A 815 -46.43 8.11 -5.36
N MET A 816 -46.54 7.01 -6.10
CA MET A 816 -46.07 6.86 -7.49
C MET A 816 -46.57 7.99 -8.41
N ASP A 817 -47.81 8.45 -8.27
CA ASP A 817 -48.39 9.49 -9.14
C ASP A 817 -48.08 10.95 -8.71
N GLU A 818 -47.58 11.18 -7.48
CA GLU A 818 -47.45 12.54 -6.89
C GLU A 818 -46.02 13.09 -6.89
N HIS A 819 -44.99 12.23 -6.85
CA HIS A 819 -43.58 12.61 -6.70
C HIS A 819 -42.62 11.68 -7.47
N ALA A 820 -42.74 11.64 -8.80
CA ALA A 820 -42.02 10.70 -9.68
C ALA A 820 -40.52 10.53 -9.33
N ASP A 821 -39.68 11.57 -9.50
CA ASP A 821 -38.22 11.39 -9.41
C ASP A 821 -37.69 10.83 -8.06
N LEU A 822 -38.28 11.23 -6.93
CA LEU A 822 -37.84 10.78 -5.59
C LEU A 822 -38.39 9.40 -5.24
N VAL A 823 -39.64 9.12 -5.65
CA VAL A 823 -40.28 7.82 -5.42
C VAL A 823 -39.64 6.77 -6.33
N ASP A 824 -39.24 7.14 -7.54
CA ASP A 824 -38.56 6.25 -8.49
C ASP A 824 -37.20 5.82 -7.98
N GLN A 825 -36.38 6.77 -7.49
CA GLN A 825 -35.10 6.45 -6.86
C GLN A 825 -35.27 5.54 -5.65
N PHE A 826 -36.30 5.79 -4.83
CA PHE A 826 -36.58 4.96 -3.67
C PHE A 826 -37.02 3.54 -4.06
N ALA A 827 -37.92 3.44 -5.04
CA ALA A 827 -38.42 2.15 -5.55
C ALA A 827 -37.30 1.32 -6.20
N LEU A 828 -36.38 1.96 -6.93
CA LEU A 828 -35.19 1.30 -7.49
C LEU A 828 -34.32 0.67 -6.39
N LEU A 829 -34.12 1.37 -5.26
CA LEU A 829 -33.34 0.86 -4.13
C LEU A 829 -34.03 -0.32 -3.39
N GLU A 830 -35.36 -0.35 -3.37
CA GLU A 830 -36.15 -1.40 -2.69
C GLU A 830 -36.44 -2.63 -3.53
N LEU A 831 -36.32 -2.52 -4.85
CA LEU A 831 -36.63 -3.60 -5.79
C LEU A 831 -36.00 -4.95 -5.42
N PRO A 832 -34.72 -5.03 -4.99
CA PRO A 832 -34.11 -6.29 -4.54
C PRO A 832 -34.75 -6.87 -3.27
N ASN A 833 -35.23 -6.02 -2.36
CA ASN A 833 -35.92 -6.45 -1.15
C ASN A 833 -37.36 -6.89 -1.44
N LEU A 834 -38.04 -6.23 -2.38
CA LEU A 834 -39.38 -6.60 -2.85
C LEU A 834 -39.38 -7.96 -3.56
N ILE A 835 -38.41 -8.19 -4.42
CA ILE A 835 -38.19 -9.50 -5.06
C ILE A 835 -37.88 -10.57 -4.01
N GLY A 836 -37.02 -10.26 -3.04
CA GLY A 836 -36.72 -11.15 -1.91
C GLY A 836 -37.96 -11.47 -1.07
N PHE A 837 -38.87 -10.50 -0.90
CA PHE A 837 -40.15 -10.67 -0.23
C PHE A 837 -41.12 -11.56 -1.00
N LEU A 838 -41.21 -11.39 -2.33
CA LEU A 838 -41.95 -12.29 -3.20
C LEU A 838 -41.45 -13.74 -3.10
N ASP A 839 -40.14 -13.94 -3.14
CA ASP A 839 -39.53 -15.27 -3.01
C ASP A 839 -39.81 -15.92 -1.65
N PHE A 840 -39.85 -15.11 -0.59
CA PHE A 840 -40.23 -15.56 0.74
C PHE A 840 -41.69 -16.00 0.78
N LEU A 841 -42.62 -15.20 0.25
CA LEU A 841 -44.04 -15.53 0.20
C LEU A 841 -44.31 -16.76 -0.66
N ARG A 842 -43.63 -16.89 -1.81
CA ARG A 842 -43.72 -18.09 -2.66
C ARG A 842 -43.40 -19.36 -1.88
N LYS A 843 -42.36 -19.33 -1.02
CA LYS A 843 -41.95 -20.49 -0.19
C LYS A 843 -42.97 -20.82 0.92
N GLN A 844 -43.80 -19.86 1.33
CA GLN A 844 -44.88 -20.07 2.31
C GLN A 844 -46.10 -20.75 1.69
N GLY A 845 -46.26 -20.67 0.36
CA GLY A 845 -47.40 -21.19 -0.38
C GLY A 845 -48.39 -20.11 -0.81
N PRO A 846 -49.46 -20.48 -1.54
CA PRO A 846 -50.40 -19.52 -2.12
C PRO A 846 -51.20 -18.79 -1.03
N SER A 847 -51.23 -17.46 -1.08
CA SER A 847 -52.00 -16.59 -0.20
C SER A 847 -52.47 -15.35 -0.95
N GLN A 848 -53.52 -14.67 -0.49
CA GLN A 848 -53.96 -13.41 -1.11
C GLN A 848 -52.84 -12.37 -1.12
N LEU A 849 -52.10 -12.27 0.00
CA LEU A 849 -50.93 -11.41 0.11
C LEU A 849 -49.88 -11.67 -0.98
N PHE A 850 -49.61 -12.94 -1.31
CA PHE A 850 -48.65 -13.27 -2.36
C PHE A 850 -49.06 -12.67 -3.70
N PHE A 851 -50.35 -12.75 -4.05
CA PHE A 851 -50.86 -12.19 -5.31
C PHE A 851 -50.89 -10.66 -5.28
N ASP A 852 -51.34 -10.05 -4.18
CA ASP A 852 -51.35 -8.59 -4.02
C ASP A 852 -49.92 -8.00 -4.16
N VAL A 853 -48.91 -8.68 -3.61
CA VAL A 853 -47.51 -8.27 -3.74
C VAL A 853 -46.97 -8.52 -5.15
N CYS A 854 -47.40 -9.57 -5.85
CA CYS A 854 -47.03 -9.78 -7.26
C CYS A 854 -47.51 -8.60 -8.11
N ASP A 855 -48.79 -8.24 -7.97
CA ASP A 855 -49.40 -7.15 -8.72
C ASP A 855 -48.70 -5.81 -8.40
N ALA A 856 -48.44 -5.52 -7.13
CA ALA A 856 -47.73 -4.30 -6.74
C ALA A 856 -46.29 -4.24 -7.27
N VAL A 857 -45.55 -5.35 -7.29
CA VAL A 857 -44.17 -5.39 -7.82
C VAL A 857 -44.16 -5.27 -9.35
N GLU A 858 -45.15 -5.85 -10.03
CA GLU A 858 -45.35 -5.70 -11.47
C GLU A 858 -45.62 -4.24 -11.85
N ASP A 859 -46.57 -3.59 -11.16
CA ASP A 859 -46.89 -2.17 -11.38
C ASP A 859 -45.68 -1.25 -11.11
N ILE A 860 -44.91 -1.51 -10.05
CA ILE A 860 -43.68 -0.77 -9.75
C ILE A 860 -42.63 -0.99 -10.86
N ALA A 861 -42.45 -2.23 -11.31
CA ALA A 861 -41.47 -2.56 -12.35
C ALA A 861 -41.82 -1.90 -13.69
N ASP A 862 -43.11 -1.89 -14.06
CA ASP A 862 -43.59 -1.23 -15.27
C ASP A 862 -43.41 0.29 -15.21
N HIS A 863 -43.68 0.91 -14.05
CA HIS A 863 -43.45 2.34 -13.84
C HIS A 863 -41.97 2.73 -13.98
N LEU A 864 -41.06 1.87 -13.52
CA LEU A 864 -39.61 2.06 -13.62
C LEU A 864 -39.00 1.60 -14.96
N GLU A 865 -39.83 1.19 -15.93
CA GLU A 865 -39.40 0.63 -17.22
C GLU A 865 -38.48 -0.61 -17.09
N ARG A 866 -38.64 -1.41 -16.02
CA ARG A 866 -37.88 -2.64 -15.74
C ARG A 866 -38.67 -3.90 -16.12
N TYR A 867 -39.09 -4.00 -17.37
CA TYR A 867 -39.99 -5.06 -17.88
C TYR A 867 -39.53 -6.50 -17.61
N GLN A 868 -38.23 -6.74 -17.49
CA GLN A 868 -37.66 -8.06 -17.17
C GLN A 868 -38.08 -8.56 -15.76
N ILE A 869 -38.44 -7.65 -14.86
CA ILE A 869 -38.97 -7.99 -13.53
C ILE A 869 -40.43 -8.40 -13.64
N GLY A 870 -41.21 -7.78 -14.53
CA GLY A 870 -42.55 -8.25 -14.87
C GLY A 870 -42.52 -9.70 -15.37
N ASP A 871 -41.60 -10.03 -16.27
CA ASP A 871 -41.39 -11.41 -16.74
C ASP A 871 -41.07 -12.39 -15.58
N TYR A 872 -40.26 -11.95 -14.60
CA TYR A 872 -39.96 -12.74 -13.41
C TYR A 872 -41.19 -12.96 -12.51
N VAL A 873 -41.97 -11.91 -12.28
CA VAL A 873 -43.22 -11.97 -11.50
C VAL A 873 -44.19 -12.94 -12.16
N ASP A 874 -44.33 -12.90 -13.48
CA ASP A 874 -45.16 -13.82 -14.25
C ASP A 874 -44.67 -15.27 -14.19
N GLU A 875 -43.37 -15.49 -14.26
CA GLU A 875 -42.77 -16.82 -14.08
C GLU A 875 -43.08 -17.36 -12.67
N VAL A 876 -42.92 -16.53 -11.64
CA VAL A 876 -43.19 -16.87 -10.24
C VAL A 876 -44.68 -17.17 -10.02
N ARG A 877 -45.57 -16.35 -10.55
CA ARG A 877 -47.03 -16.51 -10.53
C ARG A 877 -47.45 -17.81 -11.23
N THR A 878 -46.85 -18.10 -12.39
CA THR A 878 -47.11 -19.33 -13.17
C THR A 878 -46.62 -20.59 -12.43
N LYS A 879 -45.42 -20.55 -11.84
CA LYS A 879 -44.92 -21.64 -11.00
C LYS A 879 -45.85 -21.90 -9.82
N MET A 880 -46.30 -20.85 -9.14
CA MET A 880 -47.21 -20.95 -7.99
C MET A 880 -48.56 -21.60 -8.37
N LYS A 881 -49.16 -21.18 -9.49
CA LYS A 881 -50.39 -21.77 -10.03
C LYS A 881 -50.22 -23.23 -10.47
N THR A 882 -49.03 -23.60 -10.94
CA THR A 882 -48.72 -24.97 -11.37
C THR A 882 -48.47 -25.91 -10.19
N GLU A 883 -47.79 -25.44 -9.15
CA GLU A 883 -47.47 -26.24 -7.96
C GLU A 883 -48.68 -26.41 -7.02
N TYR A 884 -49.59 -25.42 -6.96
CA TYR A 884 -50.76 -25.42 -6.06
C TYR A 884 -52.08 -25.06 -6.77
N PRO A 885 -52.54 -25.87 -7.74
CA PRO A 885 -53.66 -25.52 -8.61
C PRO A 885 -55.03 -25.47 -7.90
N SER A 886 -55.24 -26.20 -6.80
CA SER A 886 -56.52 -26.20 -6.07
C SER A 886 -56.69 -24.99 -5.15
N GLU A 887 -55.60 -24.49 -4.57
CA GLU A 887 -55.62 -23.42 -3.57
C GLU A 887 -55.59 -22.04 -4.25
N THR A 888 -54.86 -21.92 -5.36
CA THR A 888 -54.85 -20.70 -6.19
C THR A 888 -56.20 -20.43 -6.85
N ASN A 889 -56.87 -21.46 -7.38
CA ASN A 889 -58.24 -21.34 -7.91
C ASN A 889 -59.27 -20.92 -6.84
N HIS A 890 -59.04 -21.22 -5.56
CA HIS A 890 -59.92 -20.77 -4.48
C HIS A 890 -59.71 -19.29 -4.12
N LEU A 891 -58.49 -18.78 -4.23
CA LEU A 891 -58.14 -17.38 -3.99
C LEU A 891 -58.61 -16.47 -5.14
N ASP A 892 -58.45 -16.92 -6.40
CA ASP A 892 -58.99 -16.22 -7.59
C ASP A 892 -60.52 -16.01 -7.49
N ASN A 893 -61.24 -16.94 -6.82
CA ASN A 893 -62.68 -16.84 -6.59
C ASN A 893 -63.09 -16.00 -5.36
N GLN A 894 -62.14 -15.62 -4.48
CA GLN A 894 -62.41 -14.76 -3.31
C GLN A 894 -62.07 -13.28 -3.55
N GLY A 895 -61.19 -12.96 -4.51
CA GLY A 895 -60.87 -11.58 -4.89
C GLY A 895 -61.97 -10.80 -5.63
N GLU A 896 -63.07 -11.46 -6.02
CA GLU A 896 -64.24 -10.81 -6.64
C GLU A 896 -65.33 -10.35 -5.63
N ASN A 897 -65.11 -10.39 -4.31
CA ASN A 897 -66.09 -9.96 -3.28
C ASN A 897 -65.65 -8.80 -2.40
#